data_AF-A0AA43D7T2-F1
#
_entry.id   AF-A0AA43D7T2-F1
#
_cell.length_a   1.000
_cell.length_b   1.000
_cell.length_c   1.000
_cell.angle_alpha   90.00
_cell.angle_beta   90.00
_cell.angle_gamma   90.00
#
_symmetry.space_group_name_H-M   'P 1'
#
loop_
_entity.id
_entity.type
_entity.pdbx_description
1 polymer ?
#
loop_
_entity_poly.entity_id
_entity_poly.type
_entity_poly.pdbx_seq_one_letter_code
_entity_poly.pdbx_strand_id
1 'polypeptide(L)'
;MRYLLAFIFAFILLQYAVAQVEPQVKTPPNILPFEADTTSLQPDSIATAAADTLRNYPDSSKVQQKSDIETTINYSAKDSIRASVDGKLIWLYGDAKIVYGEIELEAEEIIIDYGNNTLTAHGKRDSLGQRVGYPIFKNAQELYETKDIIYNFKTKRARISEVVTTMGDAFLHGDVVYKNEKGELLSLSNSYTTCNLEKPHFSIRATKTKAIPNDKIVAGPFYMEFNSIPLPIGFLFGMFPSPRRSASGIIVPSYGEEKKRGFNLRDGGYFFDISEYMKLALTGDIYSKGGHALKVNSNYLKRYKYSGTVNFAYSKNPDLDDKIETSSFTKDFRLTWSHTPQSKGSSRFSASVSAATATYNENNNLSYGTQGSTYDNSNFNNTTAKLSSNVSFSKRFTGTPFSLGINLNHNQDLQTKVVDLLLPSLSFNMTNIYPFQSKSGKTGPLDNFSISYTMNAQNRVTNNLGRLTPTAKTDSIAPFTGSNFSTFFANGRKGMRHTIPASFSFKALRFLTLSPSINYDERWYGEQLTWGYNKDSVLVKTDTTKGFNRIANYSIGIGLTTRFYGMYFFKKKTSNVKAIRHVINPSISFGYTPDFTANSQYFQKLVNPRDTTNKPFYQDRYQGFVYGGSTPGKSQSIGFGIGNNLEMKIQKPQDSVARKIMLLNNLSLGSSYNLIADSFKLAPISISANTNILDNLINVNLSATLDPYTVLTKVDEEGNTTERRIDELAWKNGSVGRISNATLAMSTNLNPKARSKETSSREKIGKSDLPEQEKEFLLQNPDAYVDFDIPWSMNISYNLSYSNPINQAQKVTQTINMSGDVSLSASWKVTYSTGFHFESGEFTQTNLGIARDLHCWTMRLNWTPFGRFQQYNFTINVKSSVLQDLKLERRKPFFDNL
;
A
#
# COMPACT_ATOMS: atom_id res chain seq x y z
N MET A 1 -12.15 -12.07 32.51
CA MET A 1 -11.60 -11.94 31.14
C MET A 1 -10.64 -13.08 30.75
N ARG A 2 -9.74 -13.53 31.65
CA ARG A 2 -8.84 -14.69 31.39
C ARG A 2 -9.56 -16.00 31.04
N TYR A 3 -10.72 -16.27 31.65
CA TYR A 3 -11.50 -17.48 31.35
C TYR A 3 -12.40 -17.34 30.13
N LEU A 4 -12.78 -16.13 29.73
CA LEU A 4 -13.67 -15.91 28.57
C LEU A 4 -12.94 -16.18 27.25
N LEU A 5 -11.68 -15.75 27.14
CA LEU A 5 -10.84 -16.03 25.97
C LEU A 5 -10.43 -17.50 25.87
N ALA A 6 -10.13 -18.15 27.01
CA ALA A 6 -9.88 -19.59 27.03
C ALA A 6 -11.14 -20.40 26.69
N PHE A 7 -12.32 -19.96 27.12
CA PHE A 7 -13.59 -20.62 26.79
C PHE A 7 -13.96 -20.42 25.32
N ILE A 8 -13.78 -19.23 24.74
CA ILE A 8 -14.01 -18.99 23.30
C ILE A 8 -13.00 -19.77 22.44
N PHE A 9 -11.73 -19.87 22.86
CA PHE A 9 -10.70 -20.62 22.14
C PHE A 9 -10.93 -22.14 22.24
N ALA A 10 -11.36 -22.65 23.40
CA ALA A 10 -11.72 -24.06 23.58
C ALA A 10 -13.02 -24.44 22.86
N PHE A 11 -14.01 -23.53 22.79
CA PHE A 11 -15.27 -23.78 22.08
C PHE A 11 -15.08 -23.80 20.55
N ILE A 12 -14.14 -23.00 20.03
CA ILE A 12 -13.75 -23.05 18.61
C ILE A 12 -12.97 -24.34 18.33
N LEU A 13 -12.05 -24.75 19.21
CA LEU A 13 -11.29 -26.00 19.03
C LEU A 13 -12.15 -27.27 19.12
N LEU A 14 -13.16 -27.32 20.00
CA LEU A 14 -14.05 -28.48 20.12
C LEU A 14 -15.00 -28.66 18.92
N GLN A 15 -15.30 -27.59 18.16
CA GLN A 15 -16.12 -27.72 16.94
C GLN A 15 -15.36 -28.27 15.72
N TYR A 16 -14.02 -28.30 15.74
CA TYR A 16 -13.19 -28.85 14.65
C TYR A 16 -12.59 -30.23 14.96
N ALA A 17 -12.82 -30.77 16.16
CA ALA A 17 -12.33 -32.10 16.54
C ALA A 17 -13.24 -33.26 16.08
N VAL A 18 -14.40 -32.98 15.48
CA VAL A 18 -15.32 -34.00 14.93
C VAL A 18 -15.48 -33.80 13.42
N ALA A 19 -14.40 -33.97 12.66
CA ALA A 19 -14.43 -34.22 11.21
C ALA A 19 -13.02 -34.53 10.69
N GLN A 20 -12.45 -35.67 11.07
CA GLN A 20 -11.52 -36.36 10.17
C GLN A 20 -12.31 -37.40 9.39
N VAL A 21 -12.90 -36.93 8.29
CA VAL A 21 -13.32 -37.81 7.19
C VAL A 21 -12.43 -37.42 6.02
N GLU A 22 -11.71 -38.41 5.52
CA GLU A 22 -10.90 -38.37 4.30
C GLU A 22 -11.71 -37.70 3.16
N PRO A 23 -11.18 -36.66 2.47
CA PRO A 23 -11.96 -35.97 1.46
C PRO A 23 -12.12 -36.87 0.23
N GLN A 24 -13.33 -37.40 0.04
CA GLN A 24 -13.79 -37.97 -1.22
C GLN A 24 -13.63 -36.93 -2.34
N VAL A 25 -13.01 -37.35 -3.45
CA VAL A 25 -12.83 -36.55 -4.66
C VAL A 25 -14.21 -36.13 -5.19
N LYS A 26 -14.58 -34.86 -4.98
CA LYS A 26 -15.79 -34.29 -5.59
C LYS A 26 -15.49 -33.81 -7.00
N THR A 27 -16.27 -34.29 -7.96
CA THR A 27 -16.35 -33.75 -9.31
C THR A 27 -16.79 -32.27 -9.30
N PRO A 28 -16.37 -31.47 -10.28
CA PRO A 28 -16.66 -30.03 -10.31
C PRO A 28 -18.17 -29.76 -10.25
N PRO A 29 -18.62 -28.69 -9.58
CA PRO A 29 -20.03 -28.33 -9.56
C PRO A 29 -20.50 -28.01 -10.99
N ASN A 30 -21.54 -28.73 -11.41
CA ASN A 30 -22.25 -28.46 -12.65
C ASN A 30 -22.61 -26.98 -12.74
N ILE A 31 -22.48 -26.47 -13.96
CA ILE A 31 -22.99 -25.18 -14.43
C ILE A 31 -24.44 -25.02 -13.91
N LEU A 32 -24.75 -23.84 -13.39
CA LEU A 32 -26.06 -23.47 -12.85
C LEU A 32 -27.18 -23.86 -13.85
N PRO A 33 -28.28 -24.50 -13.41
CA PRO A 33 -29.38 -24.80 -14.30
C PRO A 33 -30.07 -23.51 -14.74
N PHE A 34 -30.25 -23.38 -16.05
CA PHE A 34 -31.20 -22.46 -16.66
C PHE A 34 -32.61 -23.01 -16.36
N GLU A 35 -33.42 -22.27 -15.61
CA GLU A 35 -34.84 -22.61 -15.43
C GLU A 35 -35.56 -22.39 -16.77
N ALA A 36 -36.02 -23.49 -17.36
CA ALA A 36 -37.05 -23.47 -18.39
C ALA A 36 -38.40 -23.79 -17.73
N ASP A 37 -39.37 -22.93 -18.00
CA ASP A 37 -40.75 -22.93 -17.51
C ASP A 37 -41.43 -24.30 -17.57
N THR A 38 -41.99 -24.72 -16.44
CA THR A 38 -42.88 -25.89 -16.34
C THR A 38 -44.34 -25.44 -16.43
N THR A 39 -45.01 -25.79 -17.52
CA THR A 39 -46.47 -26.00 -17.52
C THR A 39 -46.76 -27.42 -17.98
N SER A 40 -46.93 -28.31 -17.01
CA SER A 40 -47.44 -29.66 -17.21
C SER A 40 -48.98 -29.62 -17.26
N LEU A 41 -49.56 -30.04 -18.39
CA LEU A 41 -50.94 -30.50 -18.44
C LEU A 41 -50.89 -32.02 -18.61
N GLN A 42 -51.34 -32.75 -17.58
CA GLN A 42 -51.73 -34.15 -17.73
C GLN A 42 -53.07 -34.24 -18.46
N PRO A 43 -53.24 -35.25 -19.31
CA PRO A 43 -54.52 -35.93 -19.39
C PRO A 43 -54.42 -37.43 -19.06
N ASP A 44 -55.57 -37.90 -18.60
CA ASP A 44 -55.96 -39.16 -18.01
C ASP A 44 -55.61 -40.47 -18.71
N SER A 45 -55.69 -41.53 -17.90
CA SER A 45 -55.65 -42.94 -18.29
C SER A 45 -57.01 -43.43 -18.81
N ILE A 46 -57.03 -44.34 -19.79
CA ILE A 46 -57.74 -45.64 -19.80
C ILE A 46 -57.64 -46.31 -21.20
N ALA A 47 -57.07 -47.54 -21.19
CA ALA A 47 -57.33 -48.78 -21.97
C ALA A 47 -57.53 -48.74 -23.51
N THR A 48 -57.11 -49.74 -24.32
CA THR A 48 -57.19 -51.20 -24.15
C THR A 48 -56.44 -51.93 -25.29
N ALA A 49 -56.03 -53.17 -24.98
CA ALA A 49 -56.02 -54.38 -25.84
C ALA A 49 -54.91 -54.65 -26.87
N ALA A 50 -54.60 -55.94 -26.96
CA ALA A 50 -53.43 -56.60 -27.54
C ALA A 50 -53.59 -56.95 -29.02
N ALA A 51 -52.45 -57.06 -29.71
CA ALA A 51 -52.19 -57.96 -30.84
C ALA A 51 -50.68 -58.25 -30.80
N ASP A 52 -50.28 -59.41 -30.31
CA ASP A 52 -50.07 -60.67 -31.05
C ASP A 52 -48.74 -60.70 -31.84
N THR A 53 -48.14 -61.86 -31.70
CA THR A 53 -46.81 -62.34 -31.99
C THR A 53 -46.43 -62.33 -33.46
N LEU A 54 -45.53 -61.43 -33.86
CA LEU A 54 -44.61 -61.68 -34.98
C LEU A 54 -43.22 -61.12 -34.65
N ARG A 55 -42.28 -62.05 -34.46
CA ARG A 55 -40.84 -61.80 -34.35
C ARG A 55 -40.35 -61.12 -35.63
N ASN A 56 -40.08 -59.81 -35.56
CA ASN A 56 -39.16 -59.18 -36.48
C ASN A 56 -37.74 -59.46 -35.99
N TYR A 57 -37.09 -60.48 -36.57
CA TYR A 57 -35.65 -60.61 -36.49
C TYR A 57 -35.01 -59.39 -37.17
N PRO A 58 -34.16 -58.60 -36.48
CA PRO A 58 -33.25 -57.74 -37.18
C PRO A 58 -32.32 -58.63 -38.01
N ASP A 59 -32.34 -58.39 -39.31
CA ASP A 59 -31.46 -58.93 -40.33
C ASP A 59 -30.02 -59.08 -39.81
N SER A 60 -29.51 -60.32 -39.78
CA SER A 60 -28.16 -60.66 -39.31
C SER A 60 -27.04 -60.25 -40.28
N SER A 61 -27.35 -59.47 -41.32
CA SER A 61 -26.39 -59.02 -42.34
C SER A 61 -25.87 -57.58 -42.16
N LYS A 62 -26.16 -56.89 -41.04
CA LYS A 62 -25.52 -55.60 -40.70
C LYS A 62 -24.79 -55.66 -39.35
N VAL A 63 -23.72 -56.44 -39.31
CA VAL A 63 -22.66 -56.21 -38.31
C VAL A 63 -21.97 -54.89 -38.70
N GLN A 64 -22.23 -53.81 -37.96
CA GLN A 64 -21.30 -52.68 -37.96
C GLN A 64 -19.97 -53.22 -37.43
N GLN A 65 -19.03 -53.47 -38.34
CA GLN A 65 -17.64 -53.74 -38.01
C GLN A 65 -17.18 -52.64 -37.06
N LYS A 66 -16.85 -53.02 -35.83
CA LYS A 66 -16.22 -52.10 -34.86
C LYS A 66 -14.83 -51.81 -35.41
N SER A 67 -14.72 -50.72 -36.17
CA SER A 67 -13.45 -50.24 -36.72
C SER A 67 -12.43 -50.12 -35.59
N ASP A 68 -11.19 -50.57 -35.82
CA ASP A 68 -10.06 -50.37 -34.89
C ASP A 68 -9.73 -48.88 -34.65
N ILE A 69 -10.36 -47.99 -35.42
CA ILE A 69 -10.21 -46.54 -35.38
C ILE A 69 -11.46 -45.93 -34.71
N GLU A 70 -11.26 -45.18 -33.61
CA GLU A 70 -12.34 -44.59 -32.79
C GLU A 70 -13.06 -43.41 -33.49
N THR A 71 -12.37 -42.69 -34.39
CA THR A 71 -12.89 -41.50 -35.11
C THR A 71 -12.21 -41.31 -36.48
N THR A 72 -12.65 -40.37 -37.32
CA THR A 72 -12.05 -40.15 -38.65
C THR A 72 -10.61 -39.62 -38.54
N ILE A 73 -9.67 -40.24 -39.26
CA ILE A 73 -8.31 -39.70 -39.45
C ILE A 73 -8.33 -38.78 -40.67
N ASN A 74 -8.20 -37.48 -40.45
CA ASN A 74 -8.04 -36.51 -41.52
C ASN A 74 -6.55 -36.33 -41.78
N TYR A 75 -6.13 -36.49 -43.04
CA TYR A 75 -4.74 -36.31 -43.42
C TYR A 75 -4.62 -35.47 -44.69
N SER A 76 -3.59 -34.63 -44.76
CA SER A 76 -3.26 -33.80 -45.92
C SER A 76 -1.74 -33.75 -46.08
N ALA A 77 -1.28 -33.64 -47.32
CA ALA A 77 0.12 -33.43 -47.64
C ALA A 77 0.20 -32.52 -48.87
N LYS A 78 1.23 -31.69 -48.95
CA LYS A 78 1.41 -30.70 -50.01
C LYS A 78 2.14 -31.26 -51.23
N ASP A 79 3.11 -32.14 -51.02
CA ASP A 79 3.91 -32.72 -52.11
C ASP A 79 3.23 -33.98 -52.67
N SER A 80 3.12 -35.04 -51.85
CA SER A 80 2.50 -36.29 -52.32
C SER A 80 1.95 -37.18 -51.21
N ILE A 81 0.97 -38.01 -51.57
CA ILE A 81 0.42 -39.08 -50.73
C ILE A 81 0.58 -40.40 -51.48
N ARG A 82 1.28 -41.35 -50.87
CA ARG A 82 1.45 -42.71 -51.41
C ARG A 82 0.75 -43.68 -50.49
N ALA A 83 -0.15 -44.50 -51.02
CA ALA A 83 -0.80 -45.56 -50.26
C ALA A 83 -0.42 -46.94 -50.83
N SER A 84 -0.04 -47.87 -49.96
CA SER A 84 0.10 -49.28 -50.27
C SER A 84 -0.99 -50.05 -49.55
N VAL A 85 -1.99 -50.50 -50.30
CA VAL A 85 -3.14 -51.23 -49.77
C VAL A 85 -2.71 -52.58 -49.21
N ASP A 86 -1.87 -53.32 -49.95
CA ASP A 86 -1.34 -54.64 -49.57
C ASP A 86 -0.39 -54.55 -48.38
N GLY A 87 0.47 -53.52 -48.35
CA GLY A 87 1.44 -53.28 -47.29
C GLY A 87 0.87 -52.59 -46.05
N LYS A 88 -0.40 -52.17 -46.10
CA LYS A 88 -1.10 -51.45 -45.03
C LYS A 88 -0.46 -50.13 -44.58
N LEU A 89 0.16 -49.40 -45.51
CA LEU A 89 0.97 -48.21 -45.23
C LEU A 89 0.52 -47.01 -46.07
N ILE A 90 0.48 -45.82 -45.46
CA ILE A 90 0.28 -44.53 -46.14
C ILE A 90 1.45 -43.63 -45.80
N TRP A 91 2.11 -43.07 -46.82
CA TRP A 91 3.17 -42.06 -46.68
C TRP A 91 2.62 -40.71 -47.13
N LEU A 92 2.87 -39.68 -46.32
CA LEU A 92 2.52 -38.29 -46.56
C LEU A 92 3.82 -37.49 -46.63
N TYR A 93 4.03 -36.72 -47.71
CA TYR A 93 5.24 -35.94 -47.92
C TYR A 93 4.94 -34.45 -48.13
N GLY A 94 5.79 -33.60 -47.54
CA GLY A 94 5.78 -32.14 -47.67
C GLY A 94 4.63 -31.50 -46.90
N ASP A 95 4.92 -30.73 -45.84
CA ASP A 95 3.92 -30.12 -44.95
C ASP A 95 2.77 -31.10 -44.59
N ALA A 96 3.13 -32.36 -44.27
CA ALA A 96 2.18 -33.41 -43.98
C ALA A 96 1.50 -33.13 -42.63
N LYS A 97 0.17 -33.22 -42.61
CA LYS A 97 -0.66 -32.96 -41.43
C LYS A 97 -1.66 -34.07 -41.23
N ILE A 98 -1.75 -34.56 -40.00
CA ILE A 98 -2.75 -35.53 -39.55
C ILE A 98 -3.53 -34.96 -38.38
N VAL A 99 -4.85 -35.11 -38.41
CA VAL A 99 -5.76 -34.80 -37.31
C VAL A 99 -6.58 -36.04 -36.96
N TYR A 100 -6.47 -36.50 -35.71
CA TYR A 100 -7.19 -37.64 -35.17
C TYR A 100 -7.71 -37.32 -33.77
N GLY A 101 -9.01 -37.05 -33.64
CA GLY A 101 -9.60 -36.59 -32.38
C GLY A 101 -9.00 -35.26 -31.91
N GLU A 102 -8.33 -35.25 -30.76
CA GLU A 102 -7.62 -34.09 -30.19
C GLU A 102 -6.13 -34.04 -30.56
N ILE A 103 -5.66 -35.00 -31.35
CA ILE A 103 -4.27 -35.13 -31.77
C ILE A 103 -4.09 -34.47 -33.14
N GLU A 104 -3.17 -33.52 -33.21
CA GLU A 104 -2.70 -32.94 -34.47
C GLU A 104 -1.21 -33.23 -34.60
N LEU A 105 -0.77 -33.79 -35.72
CA LEU A 105 0.64 -34.00 -36.01
C LEU A 105 0.98 -33.38 -37.35
N GLU A 106 1.99 -32.51 -37.35
CA GLU A 106 2.53 -31.87 -38.55
C GLU A 106 4.01 -32.26 -38.70
N ALA A 107 4.45 -32.68 -39.88
CA ALA A 107 5.85 -33.02 -40.16
C ALA A 107 6.15 -32.98 -41.67
N GLU A 108 7.42 -33.07 -42.06
CA GLU A 108 7.78 -33.18 -43.48
C GLU A 108 7.45 -34.56 -44.08
N GLU A 109 7.57 -35.62 -43.28
CA GLU A 109 7.19 -36.98 -43.64
C GLU A 109 6.36 -37.61 -42.52
N ILE A 110 5.19 -38.15 -42.86
CA ILE A 110 4.37 -38.96 -41.94
C ILE A 110 4.00 -40.30 -42.57
N ILE A 111 4.26 -41.38 -41.85
CA ILE A 111 3.97 -42.76 -42.23
C ILE A 111 2.87 -43.30 -41.31
N ILE A 112 1.72 -43.63 -41.88
CA ILE A 112 0.60 -44.28 -41.19
C ILE A 112 0.65 -45.77 -41.52
N ASP A 113 0.99 -46.59 -40.53
CA ASP A 113 0.87 -48.05 -40.59
C ASP A 113 -0.42 -48.47 -39.88
N TYR A 114 -1.45 -48.77 -40.67
CA TYR A 114 -2.73 -49.25 -40.14
C TYR A 114 -2.75 -50.76 -39.92
N GLY A 115 -1.69 -51.49 -40.29
CA GLY A 115 -1.48 -52.89 -39.90
C GLY A 115 -1.01 -53.01 -38.44
N ASN A 116 -0.03 -52.20 -38.05
CA ASN A 116 0.54 -52.16 -36.70
C ASN A 116 -0.08 -51.08 -35.79
N ASN A 117 -1.00 -50.28 -36.33
CA ASN A 117 -1.65 -49.15 -35.66
C ASN A 117 -0.66 -48.07 -35.18
N THR A 118 0.40 -47.82 -35.95
CA THR A 118 1.46 -46.87 -35.62
C THR A 118 1.53 -45.73 -36.62
N LEU A 119 1.84 -44.55 -36.12
CA LEU A 119 1.99 -43.33 -36.86
C LEU A 119 3.39 -42.80 -36.57
N THR A 120 4.21 -42.72 -37.60
CA THR A 120 5.61 -42.34 -37.50
C THR A 120 5.83 -41.03 -38.24
N ALA A 121 6.50 -40.06 -37.64
CA ALA A 121 6.80 -38.80 -38.30
C ALA A 121 8.26 -38.38 -38.14
N HIS A 122 8.80 -37.81 -39.22
CA HIS A 122 10.22 -37.46 -39.37
C HIS A 122 10.38 -36.10 -40.06
N GLY A 123 11.47 -35.41 -39.74
CA GLY A 123 11.96 -34.27 -40.51
C GLY A 123 12.91 -34.71 -41.63
N LYS A 124 12.98 -33.95 -42.72
CA LYS A 124 13.85 -34.22 -43.88
C LYS A 124 15.12 -33.37 -43.80
N ARG A 125 16.22 -33.80 -44.45
CA ARG A 125 17.39 -32.94 -44.64
C ARG A 125 17.27 -32.15 -45.95
N ASP A 126 17.56 -30.86 -45.89
CA ASP A 126 17.67 -29.99 -47.06
C ASP A 126 18.98 -30.24 -47.83
N SER A 127 19.15 -29.52 -48.95
CA SER A 127 20.34 -29.61 -49.81
C SER A 127 21.62 -29.09 -49.16
N LEU A 128 21.54 -28.38 -48.03
CA LEU A 128 22.65 -27.91 -47.22
C LEU A 128 22.92 -28.83 -46.02
N GLY A 129 22.19 -29.94 -45.90
CA GLY A 129 22.31 -30.91 -44.82
C GLY A 129 21.61 -30.52 -43.52
N GLN A 130 20.92 -29.38 -43.47
CA GLN A 130 20.12 -28.93 -42.33
C GLN A 130 18.79 -29.68 -42.30
N ARG A 131 18.34 -30.14 -41.13
CA ARG A 131 17.01 -30.76 -41.02
C ARG A 131 15.93 -29.68 -41.07
N VAL A 132 14.89 -29.90 -41.87
CA VAL A 132 13.72 -29.04 -42.06
C VAL A 132 12.43 -29.85 -41.82
N GLY A 133 11.39 -29.17 -41.33
CA GLY A 133 10.07 -29.75 -41.05
C GLY A 133 10.06 -30.74 -39.89
N TYR A 134 10.57 -30.30 -38.72
CA TYR A 134 10.51 -31.07 -37.47
C TYR A 134 9.05 -31.45 -37.11
N PRO A 135 8.80 -32.70 -36.68
CA PRO A 135 7.47 -33.10 -36.24
C PRO A 135 6.95 -32.28 -35.06
N ILE A 136 5.83 -31.58 -35.27
CA ILE A 136 5.06 -30.85 -34.27
C ILE A 136 3.87 -31.72 -33.87
N PHE A 137 3.93 -32.29 -32.68
CA PHE A 137 2.85 -33.09 -32.10
C PHE A 137 2.06 -32.26 -31.09
N LYS A 138 0.77 -32.09 -31.33
CA LYS A 138 -0.15 -31.39 -30.45
C LYS A 138 -1.20 -32.36 -29.94
N ASN A 139 -1.41 -32.35 -28.63
CA ASN A 139 -2.41 -33.16 -27.95
C ASN A 139 -3.22 -32.25 -27.02
N ALA A 140 -4.44 -31.90 -27.43
CA ALA A 140 -5.26 -30.87 -26.79
C ALA A 140 -4.56 -29.50 -26.69
N GLN A 141 -4.09 -29.12 -25.49
CA GLN A 141 -3.43 -27.82 -25.22
C GLN A 141 -1.90 -27.92 -25.20
N GLU A 142 -1.33 -29.13 -25.25
CA GLU A 142 0.11 -29.35 -25.13
C GLU A 142 0.74 -29.49 -26.52
N LEU A 143 1.83 -28.75 -26.75
CA LEU A 143 2.59 -28.75 -27.99
C LEU A 143 4.00 -29.29 -27.73
N TYR A 144 4.40 -30.25 -28.57
CA TYR A 144 5.69 -30.91 -28.51
C TYR A 144 6.37 -30.76 -29.86
N GLU A 145 7.52 -30.07 -29.87
CA GLU A 145 8.40 -30.08 -31.03
C GLU A 145 9.44 -31.20 -30.82
N THR A 146 9.59 -32.04 -31.83
CA THR A 146 10.30 -33.32 -31.69
C THR A 146 11.10 -33.61 -32.94
N LYS A 147 12.12 -34.46 -32.85
CA LYS A 147 12.93 -34.87 -33.99
C LYS A 147 12.30 -36.00 -34.78
N ASP A 148 11.89 -37.05 -34.07
CA ASP A 148 11.15 -38.18 -34.60
C ASP A 148 10.12 -38.64 -33.56
N ILE A 149 8.91 -38.98 -33.99
CA ILE A 149 7.84 -39.50 -33.14
C ILE A 149 7.25 -40.77 -33.73
N ILE A 150 7.04 -41.78 -32.88
CA ILE A 150 6.29 -42.99 -33.19
C ILE A 150 5.15 -43.07 -32.18
N TYR A 151 3.91 -43.00 -32.65
CA TYR A 151 2.71 -43.04 -31.84
C TYR A 151 1.81 -44.21 -32.22
N ASN A 152 1.40 -45.02 -31.25
CA ASN A 152 0.45 -46.09 -31.49
C ASN A 152 -0.96 -45.63 -31.05
N PHE A 153 -1.87 -45.46 -32.00
CA PHE A 153 -3.20 -44.89 -31.73
C PHE A 153 -4.16 -45.87 -31.02
N LYS A 154 -3.85 -47.18 -30.99
CA LYS A 154 -4.61 -48.20 -30.26
C LYS A 154 -4.22 -48.28 -28.78
N THR A 155 -2.92 -48.38 -28.49
CA THR A 155 -2.38 -48.46 -27.12
C THR A 155 -2.15 -47.09 -26.49
N LYS A 156 -2.22 -46.00 -27.28
CA LYS A 156 -1.90 -44.63 -26.86
C LYS A 156 -0.47 -44.44 -26.36
N ARG A 157 0.43 -45.40 -26.66
CA ARG A 157 1.86 -45.34 -26.33
C ARG A 157 2.62 -44.54 -27.38
N ALA A 158 3.61 -43.77 -26.94
CA ALA A 158 4.46 -42.99 -27.83
C ALA A 158 5.93 -43.19 -27.48
N ARG A 159 6.79 -43.20 -28.50
CA ARG A 159 8.23 -42.98 -28.36
C ARG A 159 8.58 -41.72 -29.13
N ILE A 160 9.16 -40.76 -28.43
CA ILE A 160 9.47 -39.45 -28.96
C ILE A 160 10.96 -39.21 -28.74
N SER A 161 11.67 -38.76 -29.76
CA SER A 161 13.10 -38.46 -29.71
C SER A 161 13.35 -36.96 -29.78
N GLU A 162 14.29 -36.49 -28.96
CA GLU A 162 14.68 -35.08 -28.79
C GLU A 162 13.45 -34.18 -28.67
N VAL A 163 12.76 -34.29 -27.53
CA VAL A 163 11.58 -33.47 -27.23
C VAL A 163 12.01 -32.15 -26.66
N VAL A 164 11.51 -31.06 -27.23
CA VAL A 164 11.53 -29.73 -26.63
C VAL A 164 10.10 -29.36 -26.28
N THR A 165 9.85 -29.07 -25.01
CA THR A 165 8.53 -28.61 -24.55
C THR A 165 8.67 -27.43 -23.59
N THR A 166 7.67 -26.56 -23.62
CA THR A 166 7.55 -25.41 -22.72
C THR A 166 6.50 -25.70 -21.66
N MET A 167 6.89 -25.66 -20.39
CA MET A 167 5.99 -25.80 -19.25
C MET A 167 6.07 -24.55 -18.37
N GLY A 168 5.04 -23.70 -18.44
CA GLY A 168 5.06 -22.38 -17.80
C GLY A 168 6.16 -21.50 -18.41
N ASP A 169 7.06 -20.99 -17.56
CA ASP A 169 8.23 -20.18 -17.98
C ASP A 169 9.51 -21.01 -18.21
N ALA A 170 9.41 -22.35 -18.29
CA ALA A 170 10.56 -23.25 -18.36
C ALA A 170 10.57 -24.11 -19.63
N PHE A 171 11.78 -24.37 -20.13
CA PHE A 171 12.10 -25.25 -21.25
C PHE A 171 12.60 -26.59 -20.73
N LEU A 172 11.97 -27.66 -21.20
CA LEU A 172 12.29 -29.04 -20.85
C LEU A 172 12.77 -29.75 -22.11
N HIS A 173 13.97 -30.29 -22.05
CA HIS A 173 14.57 -31.07 -23.13
C HIS A 173 14.73 -32.52 -22.66
N GLY A 174 14.36 -33.48 -23.49
CA GLY A 174 14.60 -34.89 -23.21
C GLY A 174 15.05 -35.62 -24.48
N ASP A 175 16.15 -36.37 -24.40
CA ASP A 175 16.70 -37.10 -25.55
C ASP A 175 15.72 -38.17 -26.05
N VAL A 176 15.09 -38.89 -25.12
CA VAL A 176 14.07 -39.90 -25.42
C VAL A 176 12.96 -39.80 -24.39
N VAL A 177 11.72 -39.71 -24.84
CA VAL A 177 10.51 -39.67 -24.02
C VAL A 177 9.58 -40.82 -24.43
N TYR A 178 9.16 -41.61 -23.45
CA TYR A 178 8.18 -42.68 -23.60
C TYR A 178 6.88 -42.27 -22.91
N LYS A 179 5.78 -42.26 -23.67
CA LYS A 179 4.43 -42.10 -23.13
C LYS A 179 3.80 -43.47 -22.93
N ASN A 180 3.26 -43.72 -21.73
CA ASN A 180 2.52 -44.95 -21.46
C ASN A 180 1.00 -44.77 -21.63
N GLU A 181 0.26 -45.87 -21.49
CA GLU A 181 -1.19 -45.93 -21.68
C GLU A 181 -1.98 -45.05 -20.69
N LYS A 182 -1.37 -44.74 -19.54
CA LYS A 182 -1.92 -43.85 -18.50
C LYS A 182 -1.59 -42.37 -18.74
N GLY A 183 -0.84 -42.06 -19.79
CA GLY A 183 -0.37 -40.69 -20.09
C GLY A 183 0.84 -40.24 -19.27
N GLU A 184 1.49 -41.12 -18.50
CA GLU A 184 2.74 -40.80 -17.81
C GLU A 184 3.90 -40.72 -18.82
N LEU A 185 4.79 -39.76 -18.62
CA LEU A 185 5.97 -39.54 -19.47
C LEU A 185 7.23 -40.00 -18.75
N LEU A 186 7.94 -40.96 -19.33
CA LEU A 186 9.21 -41.48 -18.85
C LEU A 186 10.30 -40.96 -19.76
N SER A 187 11.25 -40.18 -19.26
CA SER A 187 12.29 -39.59 -20.09
C SER A 187 13.70 -39.95 -19.61
N LEU A 188 14.59 -40.13 -20.58
CA LEU A 188 16.03 -40.33 -20.40
C LEU A 188 16.78 -39.05 -20.78
N SER A 189 17.85 -38.75 -20.02
CA SER A 189 18.73 -37.59 -20.26
C SER A 189 17.94 -36.29 -20.42
N ASN A 190 17.47 -35.77 -19.28
CA ASN A 190 16.61 -34.60 -19.22
C ASN A 190 17.43 -33.35 -18.91
N SER A 191 17.02 -32.23 -19.48
CA SER A 191 17.48 -30.89 -19.15
C SER A 191 16.30 -30.00 -18.79
N TYR A 192 16.36 -29.34 -17.66
CA TYR A 192 15.38 -28.33 -17.26
C TYR A 192 16.06 -26.98 -17.10
N THR A 193 15.56 -25.96 -17.80
CA THR A 193 16.09 -24.59 -17.74
C THR A 193 14.99 -23.56 -17.94
N THR A 194 15.16 -22.35 -17.39
CA THR A 194 14.29 -21.20 -17.70
C THR A 194 14.97 -20.23 -18.67
N CYS A 195 16.06 -20.68 -19.29
CA CYS A 195 16.78 -19.97 -20.33
C CYS A 195 16.31 -20.42 -21.71
N ASN A 196 15.88 -19.46 -22.53
CA ASN A 196 15.48 -19.67 -23.91
C ASN A 196 16.65 -19.61 -24.91
N LEU A 197 17.91 -19.58 -24.45
CA LEU A 197 19.07 -19.66 -25.33
C LEU A 197 19.36 -21.12 -25.68
N GLU A 198 19.83 -21.35 -26.91
CA GLU A 198 20.25 -22.67 -27.39
C GLU A 198 21.28 -23.33 -26.45
N LYS A 199 22.23 -22.55 -25.94
CA LYS A 199 23.11 -22.93 -24.83
C LYS A 199 22.66 -22.21 -23.57
N PRO A 200 21.89 -22.88 -22.68
CA PRO A 200 21.35 -22.22 -21.51
C PRO A 200 22.47 -21.88 -20.52
N HIS A 201 22.38 -20.70 -19.89
CA HIS A 201 23.34 -20.28 -18.85
C HIS A 201 23.38 -21.24 -17.65
N PHE A 202 22.27 -21.94 -17.41
CA PHE A 202 22.19 -22.98 -16.38
C PHE A 202 21.13 -24.02 -16.78
N SER A 203 21.33 -25.26 -16.37
CA SER A 203 20.35 -26.33 -16.56
C SER A 203 20.44 -27.36 -15.44
N ILE A 204 19.31 -27.93 -15.04
CA ILE A 204 19.25 -29.08 -14.15
C ILE A 204 19.23 -30.33 -15.03
N ARG A 205 20.26 -31.17 -14.92
CA ARG A 205 20.38 -32.43 -15.66
C ARG A 205 19.91 -33.58 -14.81
N ALA A 206 19.01 -34.41 -15.34
CA ALA A 206 18.57 -35.64 -14.70
C ALA A 206 18.70 -36.83 -15.66
N THR A 207 19.28 -37.92 -15.17
CA THR A 207 19.48 -39.14 -16.00
C THR A 207 18.16 -39.80 -16.39
N LYS A 208 17.20 -39.83 -15.47
CA LYS A 208 15.88 -40.42 -15.64
C LYS A 208 14.82 -39.55 -14.95
N THR A 209 13.69 -39.34 -15.61
CA THR A 209 12.53 -38.68 -15.02
C THR A 209 11.25 -39.44 -15.33
N LYS A 210 10.28 -39.33 -14.42
CA LYS A 210 8.90 -39.79 -14.60
C LYS A 210 7.97 -38.61 -14.27
N ALA A 211 7.31 -38.07 -15.28
CA ALA A 211 6.28 -37.05 -15.10
C ALA A 211 4.89 -37.69 -15.08
N ILE A 212 4.14 -37.42 -14.02
CA ILE A 212 2.73 -37.78 -13.88
C ILE A 212 1.92 -36.48 -14.04
N PRO A 213 1.25 -36.27 -15.19
CA PRO A 213 0.51 -35.05 -15.45
C PRO A 213 -0.48 -34.71 -14.33
N ASN A 214 -0.55 -33.42 -13.94
CA ASN A 214 -1.39 -32.90 -12.86
C ASN A 214 -1.09 -33.39 -11.42
N ASP A 215 -0.01 -34.16 -11.21
CA ASP A 215 0.40 -34.66 -9.88
C ASP A 215 1.82 -34.20 -9.55
N LYS A 216 2.84 -34.87 -10.12
CA LYS A 216 4.24 -34.66 -9.76
C LYS A 216 5.22 -35.16 -10.82
N ILE A 217 6.44 -34.64 -10.77
CA ILE A 217 7.60 -35.11 -11.53
C ILE A 217 8.58 -35.77 -10.55
N VAL A 218 8.97 -37.00 -10.85
CA VAL A 218 9.97 -37.74 -10.10
C VAL A 218 11.25 -37.80 -10.92
N ALA A 219 12.37 -37.32 -10.36
CA ALA A 219 13.69 -37.37 -10.98
C ALA A 219 14.56 -38.37 -10.23
N GLY A 220 15.30 -39.20 -10.98
CA GLY A 220 16.45 -39.96 -10.46
C GLY A 220 17.63 -39.04 -10.15
N PRO A 221 18.88 -39.55 -10.11
CA PRO A 221 20.04 -38.71 -9.84
C PRO A 221 20.11 -37.52 -10.78
N PHE A 222 20.15 -36.32 -10.20
CA PHE A 222 20.16 -35.05 -10.91
C PHE A 222 21.17 -34.08 -10.31
N TYR A 223 21.75 -33.24 -11.16
CA TYR A 223 22.74 -32.23 -10.78
C TYR A 223 22.51 -30.96 -11.59
N MET A 224 23.13 -29.87 -11.15
CA MET A 224 23.05 -28.60 -11.83
C MET A 224 24.30 -28.35 -12.67
N GLU A 225 24.10 -27.85 -13.87
CA GLU A 225 25.14 -27.30 -14.72
C GLU A 225 25.01 -25.78 -14.80
N PHE A 226 26.13 -25.08 -14.77
CA PHE A 226 26.21 -23.65 -15.03
C PHE A 226 27.21 -23.41 -16.15
N ASN A 227 26.80 -22.77 -17.26
CA ASN A 227 27.58 -22.67 -18.50
C ASN A 227 28.21 -24.01 -18.94
N SER A 228 27.41 -25.09 -18.90
CA SER A 228 27.85 -26.45 -19.25
C SER A 228 28.94 -27.04 -18.33
N ILE A 229 29.17 -26.46 -17.15
CA ILE A 229 30.06 -27.01 -16.12
C ILE A 229 29.19 -27.62 -15.01
N PRO A 230 29.32 -28.93 -14.72
CA PRO A 230 28.58 -29.57 -13.64
C PRO A 230 29.07 -29.05 -12.28
N LEU A 231 28.14 -28.58 -11.45
CA LEU A 231 28.42 -28.24 -10.06
C LEU A 231 28.55 -29.53 -9.25
N PRO A 232 29.44 -29.57 -8.24
CA PRO A 232 29.68 -30.77 -7.42
C PRO A 232 28.50 -31.16 -6.52
N ILE A 233 27.40 -30.39 -6.55
CA ILE A 233 26.19 -30.62 -5.76
C ILE A 233 25.17 -31.32 -6.64
N GLY A 234 24.95 -32.61 -6.37
CA GLY A 234 23.92 -33.44 -7.00
C GLY A 234 23.06 -34.14 -5.95
N PHE A 235 21.81 -34.42 -6.31
CA PHE A 235 20.86 -35.14 -5.47
C PHE A 235 20.60 -36.51 -6.08
N LEU A 236 20.46 -37.53 -5.24
CA LEU A 236 20.20 -38.90 -5.70
C LEU A 236 18.77 -39.07 -6.24
N PHE A 237 17.85 -38.24 -5.77
CA PHE A 237 16.43 -38.34 -6.08
C PHE A 237 15.71 -37.02 -5.79
N GLY A 238 14.68 -36.70 -6.56
CA GLY A 238 13.85 -35.52 -6.36
C GLY A 238 12.39 -35.78 -6.71
N MET A 239 11.47 -35.21 -5.94
CA MET A 239 10.03 -35.25 -6.21
C MET A 239 9.50 -33.82 -6.24
N PHE A 240 9.06 -33.37 -7.41
CA PHE A 240 8.61 -32.01 -7.67
C PHE A 240 7.11 -32.01 -7.94
N PRO A 241 6.28 -31.56 -6.99
CA PRO A 241 4.83 -31.51 -7.18
C PRO A 241 4.49 -30.46 -8.23
N SER A 242 3.50 -30.73 -9.09
CA SER A 242 2.98 -29.78 -10.09
C SER A 242 1.48 -29.46 -9.89
N PRO A 243 1.04 -29.05 -8.68
CA PRO A 243 -0.37 -28.84 -8.42
C PRO A 243 -0.84 -27.50 -9.01
N ARG A 244 -2.01 -27.51 -9.66
CA ARG A 244 -2.71 -26.28 -10.10
C ARG A 244 -3.34 -25.50 -8.94
N ARG A 245 -3.31 -26.03 -7.71
CA ARG A 245 -3.93 -25.45 -6.50
C ARG A 245 -2.98 -25.51 -5.31
N SER A 246 -3.19 -24.59 -4.38
CA SER A 246 -2.55 -24.56 -3.05
C SER A 246 -2.80 -25.87 -2.32
N ALA A 247 -1.85 -26.36 -1.54
CA ALA A 247 -1.98 -27.59 -0.76
C ALA A 247 -1.29 -27.42 0.59
N SER A 248 -1.79 -28.12 1.61
CA SER A 248 -1.17 -28.11 2.94
C SER A 248 0.16 -28.86 2.92
N GLY A 249 1.17 -28.38 3.66
CA GLY A 249 2.49 -29.00 3.63
C GLY A 249 3.48 -28.42 4.63
N ILE A 250 4.62 -29.10 4.78
CA ILE A 250 5.71 -28.69 5.67
C ILE A 250 6.48 -27.53 5.02
N ILE A 251 6.73 -26.47 5.80
CA ILE A 251 7.63 -25.37 5.45
C ILE A 251 9.00 -25.73 6.02
N VAL A 252 9.98 -25.90 5.13
CA VAL A 252 11.35 -26.28 5.53
C VAL A 252 12.05 -25.06 6.15
N PRO A 253 12.68 -25.20 7.34
CA PRO A 253 13.40 -24.11 7.96
C PRO A 253 14.63 -23.69 7.15
N SER A 254 14.99 -22.42 7.25
CA SER A 254 16.29 -21.90 6.81
C SER A 254 17.31 -21.98 7.95
N TYR A 255 18.56 -22.28 7.63
CA TYR A 255 19.66 -22.29 8.60
C TYR A 255 20.50 -21.01 8.51
N GLY A 256 21.13 -20.63 9.61
CA GLY A 256 22.05 -19.50 9.67
C GLY A 256 22.71 -19.36 11.03
N GLU A 257 23.43 -18.27 11.23
CA GLU A 257 24.10 -17.94 12.50
C GLU A 257 23.89 -16.46 12.84
N GLU A 258 23.74 -16.15 14.13
CA GLU A 258 23.71 -14.79 14.66
C GLU A 258 24.71 -14.64 15.80
N LYS A 259 25.42 -13.50 15.83
CA LYS A 259 26.31 -13.15 16.95
C LYS A 259 25.58 -13.23 18.32
N LYS A 260 24.35 -12.70 18.39
CA LYS A 260 23.56 -12.64 19.64
C LYS A 260 22.88 -13.96 20.02
N ARG A 261 22.33 -14.72 19.06
CA ARG A 261 21.49 -15.91 19.34
C ARG A 261 22.11 -17.25 18.90
N GLY A 262 23.26 -17.21 18.25
CA GLY A 262 24.01 -18.36 17.74
C GLY A 262 23.44 -18.96 16.46
N PHE A 263 23.83 -20.20 16.15
CA PHE A 263 23.24 -21.02 15.09
C PHE A 263 21.72 -21.10 15.25
N ASN A 264 21.00 -21.07 14.13
CA ASN A 264 19.55 -20.99 14.11
C ASN A 264 18.93 -21.80 12.98
N LEU A 265 17.71 -22.27 13.24
CA LEU A 265 16.76 -22.78 12.25
C LEU A 265 15.52 -21.89 12.32
N ARG A 266 15.16 -21.25 11.21
CA ARG A 266 14.09 -20.23 11.17
C ARG A 266 13.04 -20.52 10.14
N ASP A 267 11.84 -20.02 10.37
CA ASP A 267 10.70 -20.09 9.46
C ASP A 267 10.29 -21.52 9.10
N GLY A 268 10.65 -22.51 9.94
CA GLY A 268 10.20 -23.89 9.78
C GLY A 268 8.81 -24.08 10.35
N GLY A 269 7.96 -24.88 9.71
CA GLY A 269 6.63 -25.14 10.25
C GLY A 269 5.68 -25.83 9.29
N TYR A 270 4.41 -25.46 9.34
CA TYR A 270 3.37 -26.07 8.52
C TYR A 270 2.44 -25.01 7.90
N PHE A 271 2.17 -25.18 6.62
CA PHE A 271 1.20 -24.41 5.86
C PHE A 271 -0.13 -25.18 5.79
N PHE A 272 -1.20 -24.53 6.23
CA PHE A 272 -2.57 -25.04 6.18
C PHE A 272 -3.35 -24.30 5.08
N ASP A 273 -3.75 -25.04 4.05
CA ASP A 273 -4.71 -24.59 3.04
C ASP A 273 -6.13 -24.86 3.54
N ILE A 274 -6.58 -24.06 4.53
CA ILE A 274 -7.84 -24.30 5.26
C ILE A 274 -9.06 -24.21 4.35
N SER A 275 -9.10 -23.23 3.45
CA SER A 275 -10.16 -23.07 2.46
C SER A 275 -9.70 -22.18 1.29
N GLU A 276 -10.49 -22.11 0.21
CA GLU A 276 -10.26 -21.16 -0.89
C GLU A 276 -10.23 -19.69 -0.44
N TYR A 277 -10.82 -19.38 0.73
CA TYR A 277 -10.91 -18.03 1.27
C TYR A 277 -9.88 -17.72 2.36
N MET A 278 -9.23 -18.72 2.95
CA MET A 278 -8.34 -18.54 4.10
C MET A 278 -7.20 -19.54 4.09
N LYS A 279 -5.98 -18.99 4.20
CA LYS A 279 -4.71 -19.72 4.24
C LYS A 279 -3.96 -19.35 5.51
N LEU A 280 -3.28 -20.31 6.13
CA LEU A 280 -2.57 -20.11 7.39
C LEU A 280 -1.19 -20.76 7.35
N ALA A 281 -0.13 -20.01 7.64
CA ALA A 281 1.20 -20.53 7.89
C ALA A 281 1.52 -20.39 9.38
N LEU A 282 1.88 -21.51 10.01
CA LEU A 282 2.37 -21.55 11.37
C LEU A 282 3.85 -21.95 11.32
N THR A 283 4.74 -21.02 11.67
CA THR A 283 6.20 -21.22 11.59
C THR A 283 6.86 -20.87 12.91
N GLY A 284 8.02 -21.46 13.18
CA GLY A 284 8.81 -21.19 14.36
C GLY A 284 10.29 -21.05 14.05
N ASP A 285 10.99 -20.40 14.99
CA ASP A 285 12.43 -20.25 14.97
C ASP A 285 13.02 -20.86 16.25
N ILE A 286 14.16 -21.52 16.13
CA ILE A 286 14.94 -22.07 17.25
C ILE A 286 16.39 -21.60 17.11
N TYR A 287 16.97 -21.16 18.22
CA TYR A 287 18.32 -20.61 18.30
C TYR A 287 19.16 -21.41 19.32
N SER A 288 20.42 -21.67 19.00
CA SER A 288 21.34 -22.45 19.84
C SER A 288 21.64 -21.82 21.21
N LYS A 289 21.58 -20.48 21.34
CA LYS A 289 21.68 -19.77 22.64
C LYS A 289 20.32 -19.69 23.39
N GLY A 290 19.38 -20.60 23.12
CA GLY A 290 18.13 -20.76 23.87
C GLY A 290 16.95 -19.86 23.46
N GLY A 291 17.12 -19.00 22.46
CA GLY A 291 16.03 -18.19 21.89
C GLY A 291 15.04 -19.02 21.06
N HIS A 292 13.78 -18.58 20.98
CA HIS A 292 12.79 -19.15 20.07
C HIS A 292 11.73 -18.14 19.65
N ALA A 293 11.10 -18.37 18.49
CA ALA A 293 9.99 -17.56 18.02
C ALA A 293 8.84 -18.43 17.46
N LEU A 294 7.63 -17.90 17.54
CA LEU A 294 6.42 -18.44 16.92
C LEU A 294 5.80 -17.35 16.05
N LYS A 295 5.53 -17.67 14.79
CA LYS A 295 4.93 -16.76 13.81
C LYS A 295 3.68 -17.41 13.23
N VAL A 296 2.59 -16.66 13.24
CA VAL A 296 1.28 -17.03 12.70
C VAL A 296 0.97 -16.04 11.59
N ASN A 297 0.90 -16.50 10.35
CA ASN A 297 0.57 -15.67 9.19
C ASN A 297 -0.69 -16.21 8.53
N SER A 298 -1.77 -15.42 8.53
CA SER A 298 -3.04 -15.80 7.94
C SER A 298 -3.44 -14.79 6.88
N ASN A 299 -3.78 -15.28 5.69
CA ASN A 299 -4.30 -14.48 4.60
C ASN A 299 -5.73 -14.94 4.30
N TYR A 300 -6.66 -13.99 4.24
CA TYR A 300 -8.04 -14.29 3.86
C TYR A 300 -8.55 -13.33 2.79
N LEU A 301 -9.30 -13.90 1.85
CA LEU A 301 -9.86 -13.18 0.71
C LEU A 301 -11.22 -13.78 0.37
N LYS A 302 -12.25 -12.94 0.41
CA LYS A 302 -13.55 -13.25 -0.15
C LYS A 302 -13.86 -12.23 -1.23
N ARG A 303 -13.85 -12.69 -2.49
CA ARG A 303 -14.08 -11.83 -3.68
C ARG A 303 -15.36 -11.01 -3.50
N TYR A 304 -15.28 -9.72 -3.83
CA TYR A 304 -16.37 -8.75 -3.68
C TYR A 304 -16.88 -8.49 -2.25
N LYS A 305 -16.21 -8.99 -1.21
CA LYS A 305 -16.57 -8.71 0.20
C LYS A 305 -15.42 -8.08 0.97
N TYR A 306 -14.30 -8.80 1.12
CA TYR A 306 -13.18 -8.33 1.92
C TYR A 306 -11.89 -9.08 1.58
N SER A 307 -10.77 -8.45 1.92
CA SER A 307 -9.44 -9.04 1.89
C SER A 307 -8.66 -8.59 3.12
N GLY A 308 -7.85 -9.45 3.69
CA GLY A 308 -7.02 -9.04 4.81
C GLY A 308 -5.97 -10.07 5.20
N THR A 309 -5.09 -9.63 6.09
CA THR A 309 -3.93 -10.39 6.56
C THR A 309 -3.82 -10.24 8.06
N VAL A 310 -3.51 -11.31 8.77
CA VAL A 310 -3.21 -11.31 10.20
C VAL A 310 -1.84 -11.94 10.38
N ASN A 311 -0.88 -11.15 10.87
CA ASN A 311 0.43 -11.65 11.26
C ASN A 311 0.61 -11.42 12.74
N PHE A 312 0.91 -12.50 13.47
CA PHE A 312 1.24 -12.45 14.87
C PHE A 312 2.59 -13.13 15.06
N ALA A 313 3.52 -12.44 15.72
CA ALA A 313 4.83 -12.96 16.04
C ALA A 313 5.05 -12.85 17.54
N TYR A 314 5.47 -13.95 18.16
CA TYR A 314 5.96 -13.99 19.53
C TYR A 314 7.40 -14.49 19.50
N SER A 315 8.23 -13.93 20.37
CA SER A 315 9.64 -14.30 20.46
C SER A 315 10.12 -14.23 21.89
N LYS A 316 10.99 -15.16 22.24
CA LYS A 316 11.76 -15.16 23.48
C LYS A 316 13.23 -15.08 23.11
N ASN A 317 13.89 -14.01 23.52
CA ASN A 317 15.26 -13.72 23.15
C ASN A 317 16.15 -13.74 24.40
N PRO A 318 17.36 -14.33 24.34
CA PRO A 318 18.31 -14.24 25.44
C PRO A 318 18.75 -12.78 25.62
N ASP A 319 18.89 -12.34 26.87
CA ASP A 319 19.44 -11.02 27.17
C ASP A 319 20.95 -10.99 26.89
N LEU A 320 21.52 -9.79 26.71
CA LEU A 320 22.94 -9.54 26.40
C LEU A 320 23.86 -10.02 27.54
N ASP A 321 24.12 -11.31 27.63
CA ASP A 321 25.25 -11.90 28.35
C ASP A 321 25.98 -12.82 27.35
N ASP A 322 27.31 -12.74 27.28
CA ASP A 322 28.14 -13.50 26.33
C ASP A 322 28.21 -15.00 26.66
N LYS A 323 27.48 -15.43 27.70
CA LYS A 323 27.41 -16.81 28.16
C LYS A 323 26.45 -17.62 27.30
N ILE A 324 26.88 -18.85 26.99
CA ILE A 324 26.07 -19.85 26.27
C ILE A 324 24.79 -20.19 27.06
N GLU A 325 24.84 -20.08 28.39
CA GLU A 325 23.70 -20.30 29.29
C GLU A 325 23.34 -19.04 30.08
N THR A 326 22.56 -18.13 29.46
CA THR A 326 21.95 -17.00 30.19
C THR A 326 20.60 -17.42 30.79
N SER A 327 20.33 -17.00 32.03
CA SER A 327 19.06 -17.23 32.71
C SER A 327 18.02 -16.13 32.43
N SER A 328 18.44 -15.02 31.83
CA SER A 328 17.59 -13.85 31.58
C SER A 328 17.14 -13.79 30.11
N PHE A 329 15.84 -13.55 29.93
CA PHE A 329 15.20 -13.54 28.61
C PHE A 329 14.18 -12.42 28.49
N THR A 330 14.21 -11.71 27.36
CA THR A 330 13.14 -10.80 26.98
C THR A 330 12.07 -11.49 26.14
N LYS A 331 10.80 -11.24 26.48
CA LYS A 331 9.63 -11.75 25.77
C LYS A 331 8.96 -10.62 25.01
N ASP A 332 8.82 -10.81 23.71
CA ASP A 332 8.32 -9.81 22.80
C ASP A 332 7.19 -10.37 21.94
N PHE A 333 6.23 -9.51 21.58
CA PHE A 333 5.21 -9.85 20.59
C PHE A 333 4.96 -8.69 19.64
N ARG A 334 4.48 -9.02 18.43
CA ARG A 334 3.96 -8.07 17.44
C ARG A 334 2.71 -8.64 16.80
N LEU A 335 1.68 -7.82 16.70
CA LEU A 335 0.44 -8.10 15.99
C LEU A 335 0.27 -7.06 14.89
N THR A 336 0.18 -7.53 13.65
CA THR A 336 -0.26 -6.73 12.51
C THR A 336 -1.52 -7.34 11.92
N TRP A 337 -2.59 -6.56 11.82
CA TRP A 337 -3.83 -7.01 11.17
C TRP A 337 -4.30 -5.96 10.17
N SER A 338 -4.43 -6.36 8.92
CA SER A 338 -5.05 -5.57 7.87
C SER A 338 -6.40 -6.18 7.49
N HIS A 339 -7.42 -5.34 7.34
CA HIS A 339 -8.71 -5.72 6.80
C HIS A 339 -9.21 -4.61 5.88
N THR A 340 -9.33 -4.93 4.60
CA THR A 340 -9.80 -4.01 3.56
C THR A 340 -11.13 -4.53 3.00
N PRO A 341 -12.22 -3.76 3.18
CA PRO A 341 -13.50 -4.12 2.61
C PRO A 341 -13.53 -3.75 1.12
N GLN A 342 -14.12 -4.62 0.31
CA GLN A 342 -14.39 -4.37 -1.11
C GLN A 342 -15.84 -3.84 -1.19
N SER A 343 -15.99 -2.51 -1.12
CA SER A 343 -17.28 -1.86 -0.81
C SER A 343 -18.27 -1.91 -1.97
N LYS A 344 -19.27 -2.79 -1.87
CA LYS A 344 -20.58 -2.66 -2.52
C LYS A 344 -21.64 -2.54 -1.42
N GLY A 345 -21.79 -1.37 -0.80
CA GLY A 345 -22.77 -1.17 0.27
C GLY A 345 -22.65 0.14 1.03
N SER A 346 -23.61 0.39 1.92
CA SER A 346 -23.66 1.59 2.77
C SER A 346 -22.92 1.47 4.09
N SER A 347 -22.37 0.28 4.40
CA SER A 347 -21.49 0.01 5.53
C SER A 347 -20.09 -0.37 5.07
N ARG A 348 -19.09 0.03 5.85
CA ARG A 348 -17.67 -0.25 5.62
C ARG A 348 -16.99 -0.54 6.94
N PHE A 349 -16.35 -1.69 7.03
CA PHE A 349 -15.50 -2.07 8.16
C PHE A 349 -14.07 -2.22 7.66
N SER A 350 -13.14 -1.46 8.23
CA SER A 350 -11.71 -1.56 7.92
C SER A 350 -10.88 -1.60 9.18
N ALA A 351 -9.77 -2.33 9.13
CA ALA A 351 -8.83 -2.44 10.24
C ALA A 351 -7.39 -2.30 9.71
N SER A 352 -6.59 -1.52 10.42
CA SER A 352 -5.14 -1.44 10.27
C SER A 352 -4.56 -1.42 11.67
N VAL A 353 -4.21 -2.58 12.19
CA VAL A 353 -3.69 -2.76 13.54
C VAL A 353 -2.20 -3.02 13.46
N SER A 354 -1.44 -2.30 14.26
CA SER A 354 -0.01 -2.52 14.51
C SER A 354 0.27 -2.27 15.99
N ALA A 355 0.45 -3.35 16.73
CA ALA A 355 0.75 -3.31 18.17
C ALA A 355 1.93 -4.22 18.46
N ALA A 356 2.84 -3.79 19.33
CA ALA A 356 4.00 -4.60 19.72
C ALA A 356 4.47 -4.25 21.14
N THR A 357 5.28 -5.12 21.74
CA THR A 357 6.05 -4.75 22.94
C THR A 357 7.02 -3.63 22.62
N ALA A 358 7.30 -2.75 23.59
CA ALA A 358 8.23 -1.62 23.43
C ALA A 358 9.61 -2.06 22.93
N THR A 359 10.04 -3.25 23.36
CA THR A 359 11.32 -3.88 23.05
C THR A 359 11.30 -4.74 21.79
N TYR A 360 10.14 -4.94 21.13
CA TYR A 360 10.04 -5.85 19.98
C TYR A 360 10.99 -5.48 18.84
N ASN A 361 10.98 -4.21 18.42
CA ASN A 361 11.80 -3.74 17.30
C ASN A 361 13.30 -3.72 17.64
N GLU A 362 13.65 -3.58 18.92
CA GLU A 362 15.05 -3.63 19.39
C GLU A 362 15.57 -5.06 19.39
N ASN A 363 14.79 -5.98 19.97
CA ASN A 363 15.21 -7.35 20.19
C ASN A 363 15.02 -8.25 18.98
N ASN A 364 13.91 -8.08 18.25
CA ASN A 364 13.57 -8.87 17.05
C ASN A 364 13.89 -8.11 15.76
N ASN A 365 14.94 -7.30 15.82
CA ASN A 365 15.50 -6.61 14.67
C ASN A 365 16.08 -7.62 13.67
N LEU A 366 15.19 -8.27 12.93
CA LEU A 366 15.49 -9.34 12.00
C LEU A 366 14.49 -9.27 10.86
N SER A 367 14.60 -8.24 10.03
CA SER A 367 14.22 -8.40 8.63
C SER A 367 15.46 -8.45 7.77
N TYR A 368 16.08 -9.63 7.78
CA TYR A 368 16.44 -10.19 6.50
C TYR A 368 15.12 -10.39 5.76
N GLY A 369 14.88 -9.59 4.71
CA GLY A 369 13.66 -9.72 3.91
C GLY A 369 13.40 -11.18 3.56
N THR A 370 12.13 -11.57 3.63
CA THR A 370 11.66 -12.84 3.08
C THR A 370 12.19 -12.98 1.65
N GLN A 371 12.63 -14.18 1.30
CA GLN A 371 13.10 -14.55 -0.03
C GLN A 371 12.29 -13.85 -1.14
N GLY A 372 12.95 -13.08 -2.01
CA GLY A 372 12.38 -12.58 -3.27
C GLY A 372 11.73 -11.18 -3.27
N SER A 373 11.60 -10.47 -2.15
CA SER A 373 11.01 -9.11 -2.19
C SER A 373 12.06 -8.01 -2.44
N THR A 374 12.09 -7.53 -3.68
CA THR A 374 13.04 -6.52 -4.18
C THR A 374 12.86 -5.11 -3.60
N TYR A 375 11.89 -4.89 -2.70
CA TYR A 375 11.44 -3.54 -2.34
C TYR A 375 11.15 -3.31 -0.86
N ASP A 376 11.22 -4.34 -0.01
CA ASP A 376 10.82 -4.17 1.38
C ASP A 376 12.03 -3.73 2.22
N ASN A 377 12.29 -2.42 2.18
CA ASN A 377 13.21 -1.75 3.10
C ASN A 377 12.52 -1.65 4.48
N SER A 378 12.22 -2.80 5.08
CA SER A 378 11.57 -2.94 6.40
C SER A 378 12.42 -2.38 7.55
N ASN A 379 13.63 -1.91 7.25
CA ASN A 379 14.46 -1.10 8.15
C ASN A 379 13.79 0.23 8.54
N PHE A 380 12.83 0.75 7.76
CA PHE A 380 12.10 1.96 8.15
C PHE A 380 11.19 1.70 9.37
N ASN A 381 10.65 0.47 9.51
CA ASN A 381 9.88 0.08 10.69
C ASN A 381 10.73 0.11 11.98
N ASN A 382 12.05 0.01 11.87
CA ASN A 382 12.98 0.06 13.01
C ASN A 382 13.26 1.50 13.50
N THR A 383 12.84 2.53 12.74
CA THR A 383 12.87 3.93 13.19
C THR A 383 11.52 4.40 13.73
N THR A 384 10.47 3.58 13.58
CA THR A 384 9.12 3.95 14.02
C THR A 384 9.02 3.80 15.53
N ALA A 385 9.37 4.86 16.25
CA ALA A 385 9.11 4.98 17.69
C ALA A 385 7.61 4.98 18.01
N LYS A 386 6.72 5.17 17.02
CA LYS A 386 5.28 5.29 17.19
C LYS A 386 4.53 4.20 16.44
N LEU A 387 3.77 3.37 17.14
CA LEU A 387 2.87 2.40 16.56
C LEU A 387 1.44 2.93 16.63
N SER A 388 0.76 2.96 15.50
CA SER A 388 -0.64 3.34 15.43
C SER A 388 -1.51 2.20 14.92
N SER A 389 -2.66 2.00 15.55
CA SER A 389 -3.72 1.13 15.05
C SER A 389 -5.01 1.91 14.90
N ASN A 390 -5.76 1.60 13.85
CA ASN A 390 -7.10 2.13 13.63
C ASN A 390 -8.04 1.00 13.19
N VAL A 391 -9.14 0.80 13.92
CA VAL A 391 -10.26 -0.03 13.50
C VAL A 391 -11.47 0.87 13.34
N SER A 392 -12.00 0.93 12.13
CA SER A 392 -13.05 1.87 11.76
C SER A 392 -14.25 1.14 11.17
N PHE A 393 -15.43 1.46 11.68
CA PHE A 393 -16.71 1.08 11.11
C PHE A 393 -17.47 2.35 10.73
N SER A 394 -17.91 2.45 9.48
CA SER A 394 -18.75 3.56 9.03
C SER A 394 -20.01 3.04 8.37
N LYS A 395 -21.14 3.70 8.62
CA LYS A 395 -22.41 3.44 7.97
C LYS A 395 -23.05 4.75 7.52
N ARG A 396 -23.38 4.86 6.23
CA ARG A 396 -24.26 5.91 5.71
C ARG A 396 -25.68 5.37 5.69
N PHE A 397 -26.63 6.12 6.25
CA PHE A 397 -28.03 5.71 6.24
C PHE A 397 -28.66 6.17 4.92
N THR A 398 -28.67 5.29 3.91
CA THR A 398 -29.22 5.57 2.57
C THR A 398 -30.63 6.15 2.67
N GLY A 399 -30.90 7.23 1.92
CA GLY A 399 -32.18 7.95 1.97
C GLY A 399 -32.30 8.99 3.09
N THR A 400 -31.30 9.13 3.97
CA THR A 400 -31.27 10.15 5.03
C THR A 400 -29.97 10.95 4.97
N PRO A 401 -29.91 12.17 5.55
CA PRO A 401 -28.67 12.95 5.63
C PRO A 401 -27.68 12.42 6.67
N PHE A 402 -27.97 11.31 7.35
CA PHE A 402 -27.18 10.84 8.49
C PHE A 402 -26.09 9.83 8.11
N SER A 403 -25.00 9.90 8.85
CA SER A 403 -23.91 8.95 8.82
C SER A 403 -23.36 8.71 10.22
N LEU A 404 -22.94 7.47 10.48
CA LEU A 404 -22.32 7.02 11.72
C LEU A 404 -20.91 6.52 11.41
N GLY A 405 -19.93 6.95 12.20
CA GLY A 405 -18.57 6.44 12.21
C GLY A 405 -18.16 6.05 13.62
N ILE A 406 -17.63 4.84 13.79
CA ILE A 406 -17.06 4.35 15.04
C ILE A 406 -15.60 4.03 14.74
N ASN A 407 -14.69 4.65 15.48
CA ASN A 407 -13.25 4.46 15.35
C ASN A 407 -12.68 4.00 16.69
N LEU A 408 -11.76 3.04 16.61
CA LEU A 408 -10.96 2.56 17.71
C LEU A 408 -9.51 2.89 17.36
N ASN A 409 -8.94 3.88 18.04
CA ASN A 409 -7.57 4.31 17.78
C ASN A 409 -6.65 3.87 18.91
N HIS A 410 -5.49 3.35 18.55
CA HIS A 410 -4.40 3.07 19.46
C HIS A 410 -3.16 3.81 18.95
N ASN A 411 -2.52 4.56 19.83
CA ASN A 411 -1.26 5.21 19.57
C ASN A 411 -0.30 4.85 20.70
N GLN A 412 0.83 4.24 20.35
CA GLN A 412 1.83 3.77 21.30
C GLN A 412 3.17 4.38 20.93
N ASP A 413 3.83 4.98 21.90
CA ASP A 413 5.19 5.47 21.77
C ASP A 413 6.13 4.50 22.50
N LEU A 414 6.98 3.80 21.73
CA LEU A 414 7.87 2.76 22.22
C LEU A 414 9.03 3.33 23.06
N GLN A 415 9.38 4.61 22.88
CA GLN A 415 10.45 5.27 23.64
C GLN A 415 9.96 5.68 25.04
N THR A 416 8.84 6.40 25.08
CA THR A 416 8.24 6.88 26.35
C THR A 416 7.38 5.82 27.04
N LYS A 417 7.08 4.71 26.35
CA LYS A 417 6.21 3.61 26.81
C LYS A 417 4.76 4.04 27.08
N VAL A 418 4.36 5.20 26.54
CA VAL A 418 3.00 5.71 26.64
C VAL A 418 2.11 5.02 25.63
N VAL A 419 0.94 4.59 26.07
CA VAL A 419 -0.13 4.00 25.27
C VAL A 419 -1.38 4.85 25.44
N ASP A 420 -1.84 5.45 24.35
CA ASP A 420 -3.08 6.20 24.25
C ASP A 420 -4.11 5.41 23.44
N LEU A 421 -5.26 5.14 24.05
CA LEU A 421 -6.37 4.39 23.48
C LEU A 421 -7.61 5.27 23.40
N LEU A 422 -8.16 5.47 22.20
CA LEU A 422 -9.44 6.13 21.98
C LEU A 422 -10.49 5.05 21.66
N LEU A 423 -11.18 4.56 22.69
CA LEU A 423 -12.01 3.35 22.65
C LEU A 423 -13.33 3.52 23.44
N PRO A 424 -14.49 3.69 22.78
CA PRO A 424 -14.66 4.06 21.37
C PRO A 424 -14.57 5.56 21.12
N SER A 425 -14.27 5.94 19.87
CA SER A 425 -14.62 7.24 19.29
C SER A 425 -15.81 7.05 18.36
N LEU A 426 -16.88 7.78 18.60
CA LEU A 426 -18.10 7.76 17.81
C LEU A 426 -18.33 9.14 17.22
N SER A 427 -18.65 9.18 15.93
CA SER A 427 -19.01 10.36 15.18
C SER A 427 -20.36 10.11 14.51
N PHE A 428 -21.33 10.97 14.76
CA PHE A 428 -22.63 10.94 14.09
C PHE A 428 -22.84 12.28 13.40
N ASN A 429 -22.95 12.26 12.08
CA ASN A 429 -22.96 13.46 11.26
C ASN A 429 -24.23 13.51 10.41
N MET A 430 -24.87 14.68 10.40
CA MET A 430 -25.90 15.07 9.46
C MET A 430 -25.25 15.95 8.38
N THR A 431 -25.34 15.55 7.12
CA THR A 431 -24.90 16.40 6.00
C THR A 431 -25.67 17.71 6.01
N ASN A 432 -25.07 18.77 5.46
CA ASN A 432 -25.73 20.07 5.36
C ASN A 432 -27.08 19.94 4.66
N ILE A 433 -28.16 20.36 5.31
CA ILE A 433 -29.50 20.45 4.73
C ILE A 433 -29.84 21.91 4.48
N TYR A 434 -30.70 22.17 3.50
CA TYR A 434 -31.19 23.50 3.15
C TYR A 434 -32.71 23.55 3.35
N PRO A 435 -33.20 23.73 4.59
CA PRO A 435 -34.62 23.58 4.93
C PRO A 435 -35.56 24.47 4.13
N PHE A 436 -35.08 25.64 3.70
CA PHE A 436 -35.87 26.63 2.96
C PHE A 436 -35.62 26.60 1.45
N GLN A 437 -34.83 25.66 0.94
CA GLN A 437 -34.56 25.55 -0.48
C GLN A 437 -35.85 25.25 -1.25
N SER A 438 -36.19 26.13 -2.19
CA SER A 438 -37.37 25.97 -3.02
C SER A 438 -37.27 24.73 -3.92
N LYS A 439 -38.34 23.91 -3.92
CA LYS A 439 -38.48 22.78 -4.87
C LYS A 439 -38.98 23.22 -6.25
N SER A 440 -39.43 24.48 -6.40
CA SER A 440 -40.02 25.00 -7.64
C SER A 440 -39.00 25.55 -8.64
N GLY A 441 -37.70 25.41 -8.37
CA GLY A 441 -36.60 25.86 -9.24
C GLY A 441 -36.32 27.37 -9.21
N LYS A 442 -37.20 28.20 -8.61
CA LYS A 442 -36.95 29.62 -8.36
C LYS A 442 -36.20 29.80 -7.04
N THR A 443 -35.05 30.47 -7.08
CA THR A 443 -34.25 30.76 -5.89
C THR A 443 -34.97 31.76 -4.98
N GLY A 444 -35.45 31.30 -3.84
CA GLY A 444 -35.99 32.12 -2.77
C GLY A 444 -34.89 32.83 -1.95
N PRO A 445 -35.27 33.85 -1.15
CA PRO A 445 -34.31 34.65 -0.39
C PRO A 445 -33.58 33.86 0.70
N LEU A 446 -34.14 32.75 1.18
CA LEU A 446 -33.57 31.90 2.24
C LEU A 446 -33.02 30.56 1.73
N ASP A 447 -32.99 30.35 0.42
CA ASP A 447 -32.62 29.04 -0.16
C ASP A 447 -31.20 28.58 0.19
N ASN A 448 -30.30 29.54 0.46
CA ASN A 448 -28.92 29.28 0.87
C ASN A 448 -28.74 29.17 2.39
N PHE A 449 -29.82 29.14 3.18
CA PHE A 449 -29.74 28.86 4.60
C PHE A 449 -29.46 27.38 4.80
N SER A 450 -28.38 27.08 5.52
CA SER A 450 -27.92 25.74 5.71
C SER A 450 -27.70 25.42 7.18
N ILE A 451 -28.05 24.20 7.57
CA ILE A 451 -27.83 23.68 8.92
C ILE A 451 -27.22 22.29 8.83
N SER A 452 -26.25 22.02 9.68
CA SER A 452 -25.69 20.69 9.87
C SER A 452 -25.65 20.33 11.35
N TYR A 453 -25.37 19.07 11.64
CA TYR A 453 -25.25 18.58 13.00
C TYR A 453 -24.15 17.53 13.05
N THR A 454 -23.23 17.70 14.00
CA THR A 454 -22.17 16.74 14.28
C THR A 454 -22.15 16.43 15.76
N MET A 455 -22.22 15.14 16.10
CA MET A 455 -22.01 14.63 17.44
C MET A 455 -20.73 13.79 17.47
N ASN A 456 -19.80 14.15 18.34
CA ASN A 456 -18.59 13.36 18.62
C ASN A 456 -18.63 12.89 20.07
N ALA A 457 -18.63 11.58 20.29
CA ALA A 457 -18.46 10.99 21.61
C ALA A 457 -17.14 10.24 21.65
N GLN A 458 -16.32 10.46 22.69
CA GLN A 458 -15.05 9.75 22.77
C GLN A 458 -14.69 9.37 24.19
N ASN A 459 -14.02 8.23 24.32
CA ASN A 459 -13.44 7.75 25.56
C ASN A 459 -11.93 7.53 25.36
N ARG A 460 -11.11 8.29 26.07
CA ARG A 460 -9.65 8.21 26.01
C ARG A 460 -9.10 7.56 27.27
N VAL A 461 -8.39 6.46 27.09
CA VAL A 461 -7.71 5.70 28.14
C VAL A 461 -6.21 5.78 27.88
N THR A 462 -5.42 6.04 28.92
CA THR A 462 -3.96 6.15 28.81
C THR A 462 -3.28 5.56 30.04
N ASN A 463 -2.07 5.04 29.90
CA ASN A 463 -1.23 4.62 31.03
C ASN A 463 -0.34 5.75 31.57
N ASN A 464 -0.40 6.94 30.97
CA ASN A 464 0.19 8.13 31.56
C ASN A 464 -0.73 8.64 32.69
N LEU A 465 -0.29 8.48 33.94
CA LEU A 465 -1.01 8.94 35.13
C LEU A 465 -0.77 10.42 35.45
N GLY A 466 0.06 11.10 34.65
CA GLY A 466 0.54 12.45 34.91
C GLY A 466 1.48 12.50 36.11
N ARG A 467 1.68 13.71 36.64
CA ARG A 467 2.47 13.95 37.85
C ARG A 467 1.63 13.58 39.09
N LEU A 468 2.03 12.49 39.76
CA LEU A 468 1.34 12.03 40.97
C LEU A 468 1.62 12.92 42.19
N THR A 469 2.75 13.63 42.20
CA THR A 469 3.10 14.61 43.24
C THR A 469 3.39 15.97 42.60
N PRO A 470 3.06 17.09 43.28
CA PRO A 470 3.37 18.44 42.79
C PRO A 470 4.87 18.67 42.54
N THR A 471 5.73 17.88 43.18
CA THR A 471 7.20 17.93 43.07
C THR A 471 7.77 17.04 41.96
N ALA A 472 6.96 16.18 41.33
CA ALA A 472 7.42 15.29 40.27
C ALA A 472 7.87 16.08 39.03
N LYS A 473 9.11 15.86 38.58
CA LYS A 473 9.64 16.50 37.35
C LYS A 473 9.11 15.86 36.08
N THR A 474 8.78 14.56 36.14
CA THR A 474 8.32 13.75 35.00
C THR A 474 6.98 13.09 35.31
N ASP A 475 6.23 12.78 34.25
CA ASP A 475 4.98 12.04 34.37
C ASP A 475 5.23 10.58 34.79
N SER A 476 4.31 10.03 35.57
CA SER A 476 4.34 8.62 35.99
C SER A 476 3.66 7.75 34.93
N ILE A 477 4.45 6.91 34.27
CA ILE A 477 3.96 5.96 33.25
C ILE A 477 3.81 4.58 33.89
N ALA A 478 2.57 4.14 34.06
CA ALA A 478 2.30 2.82 34.61
C ALA A 478 2.55 1.73 33.54
N PRO A 479 3.12 0.57 33.91
CA PRO A 479 3.24 -0.56 32.99
C PRO A 479 1.88 -0.93 32.40
N PHE A 480 1.81 -1.07 31.07
CA PHE A 480 0.58 -1.46 30.37
C PHE A 480 0.33 -2.97 30.52
N THR A 481 0.06 -3.40 31.75
CA THR A 481 -0.17 -4.80 32.14
C THR A 481 -1.64 -5.01 32.49
N GLY A 482 -2.09 -6.26 32.37
CA GLY A 482 -3.49 -6.61 32.70
C GLY A 482 -3.90 -6.28 34.14
N SER A 483 -2.96 -6.17 35.08
CA SER A 483 -3.24 -5.77 36.48
C SER A 483 -3.63 -4.29 36.60
N ASN A 484 -3.12 -3.43 35.72
CA ASN A 484 -3.31 -1.97 35.78
C ASN A 484 -4.47 -1.48 34.90
N PHE A 485 -5.12 -2.37 34.14
CA PHE A 485 -6.20 -1.99 33.23
C PHE A 485 -7.39 -1.34 33.95
N SER A 486 -7.77 -1.83 35.14
CA SER A 486 -8.85 -1.23 35.93
C SER A 486 -8.55 0.24 36.26
N THR A 487 -7.32 0.55 36.64
CA THR A 487 -6.86 1.92 36.90
C THR A 487 -6.94 2.79 35.65
N PHE A 488 -6.58 2.28 34.48
CA PHE A 488 -6.64 3.05 33.24
C PHE A 488 -8.07 3.35 32.81
N PHE A 489 -8.98 2.38 32.92
CA PHE A 489 -10.40 2.61 32.61
C PHE A 489 -11.08 3.53 33.63
N ALA A 490 -10.71 3.44 34.91
CA ALA A 490 -11.22 4.33 35.96
C ALA A 490 -10.76 5.78 35.75
N ASN A 491 -9.52 5.99 35.29
CA ASN A 491 -8.96 7.30 34.96
C ASN A 491 -9.24 7.74 33.51
N GLY A 492 -10.06 6.98 32.78
CA GLY A 492 -10.42 7.26 31.39
C GLY A 492 -11.22 8.55 31.26
N ARG A 493 -10.85 9.39 30.30
CA ARG A 493 -11.52 10.68 30.04
C ARG A 493 -12.58 10.48 28.98
N LYS A 494 -13.85 10.72 29.32
CA LYS A 494 -15.01 10.50 28.45
C LYS A 494 -15.91 11.73 28.36
N GLY A 495 -16.60 11.88 27.22
CA GLY A 495 -17.52 12.99 26.99
C GLY A 495 -18.14 12.95 25.60
N MET A 496 -19.18 13.77 25.40
CA MET A 496 -19.84 13.98 24.11
C MET A 496 -19.80 15.46 23.73
N ARG A 497 -19.68 15.78 22.45
CA ARG A 497 -19.66 17.14 21.91
C ARG A 497 -20.59 17.20 20.71
N HIS A 498 -21.50 18.16 20.73
CA HIS A 498 -22.53 18.41 19.74
C HIS A 498 -22.23 19.77 19.12
N THR A 499 -22.19 19.84 17.79
CA THR A 499 -21.95 21.08 17.05
C THR A 499 -23.05 21.26 16.02
N ILE A 500 -23.75 22.38 16.11
CA ILE A 500 -24.83 22.78 15.20
C ILE A 500 -24.43 24.13 14.59
N PRO A 501 -23.72 24.13 13.45
CA PRO A 501 -23.51 25.34 12.69
C PRO A 501 -24.73 25.60 11.81
N ALA A 502 -25.22 26.83 11.86
CA ALA A 502 -26.21 27.36 10.91
C ALA A 502 -25.61 28.57 10.20
N SER A 503 -25.72 28.60 8.89
CA SER A 503 -25.17 29.67 8.07
C SER A 503 -26.12 30.08 6.98
N PHE A 504 -26.05 31.34 6.59
CA PHE A 504 -26.82 31.90 5.49
C PHE A 504 -25.89 32.71 4.61
N SER A 505 -26.07 32.66 3.29
CA SER A 505 -25.20 33.39 2.36
C SER A 505 -25.99 34.01 1.22
N PHE A 506 -25.80 35.30 0.99
CA PHE A 506 -26.45 36.03 -0.08
C PHE A 506 -25.54 37.09 -0.70
N LYS A 507 -25.85 37.48 -1.94
CA LYS A 507 -25.13 38.55 -2.65
C LYS A 507 -25.75 39.90 -2.32
N ALA A 508 -25.04 40.73 -1.58
CA ALA A 508 -25.33 42.15 -1.43
C ALA A 508 -24.69 42.94 -2.58
N LEU A 509 -25.42 43.92 -3.13
CA LEU A 509 -24.94 44.80 -4.22
C LEU A 509 -24.36 44.05 -5.45
N ARG A 510 -24.71 42.77 -5.67
CA ARG A 510 -24.23 41.86 -6.74
C ARG A 510 -22.77 41.38 -6.64
N PHE A 511 -21.86 42.16 -6.04
CA PHE A 511 -20.41 41.85 -5.98
C PHE A 511 -19.88 41.55 -4.57
N LEU A 512 -20.69 41.75 -3.52
CA LEU A 512 -20.34 41.40 -2.14
C LEU A 512 -21.13 40.16 -1.72
N THR A 513 -20.44 39.13 -1.25
CA THR A 513 -21.09 37.97 -0.63
C THR A 513 -21.05 38.14 0.88
N LEU A 514 -22.23 38.34 1.48
CA LEU A 514 -22.42 38.43 2.93
C LEU A 514 -22.86 37.07 3.45
N SER A 515 -22.20 36.59 4.50
CA SER A 515 -22.40 35.25 5.06
C SER A 515 -22.49 35.29 6.59
N PRO A 516 -23.64 35.64 7.17
CA PRO A 516 -23.89 35.47 8.60
C PRO A 516 -23.92 33.98 8.99
N SER A 517 -23.41 33.69 10.19
CA SER A 517 -23.34 32.34 10.75
C SER A 517 -23.52 32.37 12.27
N ILE A 518 -24.16 31.32 12.80
CA ILE A 518 -24.20 31.03 14.23
C ILE A 518 -23.68 29.61 14.44
N ASN A 519 -22.84 29.43 15.44
CA ASN A 519 -22.33 28.12 15.83
C ASN A 519 -22.68 27.84 17.28
N TYR A 520 -23.45 26.77 17.51
CA TYR A 520 -23.80 26.26 18.83
C TYR A 520 -22.98 24.99 19.13
N ASP A 521 -22.19 25.02 20.19
CA ASP A 521 -21.29 23.95 20.64
C ASP A 521 -21.72 23.50 22.05
N GLU A 522 -22.28 22.31 22.16
CA GLU A 522 -22.71 21.73 23.44
C GLU A 522 -21.86 20.52 23.82
N ARG A 523 -21.41 20.43 25.07
CA ARG A 523 -20.57 19.34 25.57
C ARG A 523 -21.26 18.68 26.75
N TRP A 524 -21.30 17.35 26.75
CA TRP A 524 -21.90 16.54 27.81
C TRP A 524 -20.85 15.72 28.54
N TYR A 525 -20.94 15.74 29.87
CA TYR A 525 -20.07 15.01 30.78
C TYR A 525 -20.88 14.29 31.85
N GLY A 526 -20.37 13.14 32.29
CA GLY A 526 -20.97 12.34 33.38
C GLY A 526 -20.46 12.70 34.77
N GLU A 527 -19.61 13.72 34.87
CA GLU A 527 -18.99 14.19 36.11
C GLU A 527 -18.60 15.67 35.97
N GLN A 528 -18.35 16.34 37.10
CA GLN A 528 -17.73 17.66 37.17
C GLN A 528 -16.69 17.71 38.28
N LEU A 529 -15.72 18.61 38.18
CA LEU A 529 -14.75 18.85 39.23
C LEU A 529 -15.27 19.89 40.24
N THR A 530 -14.93 19.65 41.50
CA THR A 530 -15.02 20.64 42.57
C THR A 530 -13.61 20.96 43.03
N TRP A 531 -13.36 22.26 43.17
CA TRP A 531 -12.08 22.82 43.55
C TRP A 531 -12.14 23.38 44.98
N GLY A 532 -11.00 23.37 45.64
CA GLY A 532 -10.80 23.99 46.95
C GLY A 532 -9.31 24.12 47.26
N TYR A 533 -8.99 24.51 48.48
CA TYR A 533 -7.61 24.74 48.90
C TYR A 533 -7.14 23.64 49.83
N ASN A 534 -5.89 23.20 49.67
CA ASN A 534 -5.24 22.33 50.63
C ASN A 534 -4.80 23.13 51.89
N LYS A 535 -4.20 22.45 52.88
CA LYS A 535 -3.70 23.09 54.11
C LYS A 535 -2.68 24.20 53.85
N ASP A 536 -1.94 24.11 52.75
CA ASP A 536 -0.97 25.12 52.33
C ASP A 536 -1.62 26.25 51.52
N SER A 537 -2.95 26.35 51.42
CA SER A 537 -3.65 27.34 50.57
C SER A 537 -3.30 27.27 49.07
N VAL A 538 -2.93 26.09 48.58
CA VAL A 538 -2.77 25.80 47.14
C VAL A 538 -4.08 25.27 46.59
N LEU A 539 -4.49 25.79 45.43
CA LEU A 539 -5.68 25.34 44.73
C LEU A 539 -5.51 23.89 44.26
N VAL A 540 -6.38 23.01 44.70
CA VAL A 540 -6.38 21.59 44.35
C VAL A 540 -7.79 21.13 44.00
N LYS A 541 -7.86 20.07 43.20
CA LYS A 541 -9.10 19.32 43.00
C LYS A 541 -9.47 18.66 44.32
N THR A 542 -10.61 19.04 44.90
CA THR A 542 -11.09 18.49 46.18
C THR A 542 -12.02 17.29 45.98
N ASP A 543 -12.87 17.31 44.96
CA ASP A 543 -13.82 16.23 44.69
C ASP A 543 -14.20 16.12 43.20
N THR A 544 -14.79 14.99 42.80
CA THR A 544 -15.40 14.73 41.49
C THR A 544 -16.85 14.32 41.68
N THR A 545 -17.78 15.22 41.40
CA THR A 545 -19.22 14.95 41.54
C THR A 545 -19.73 14.25 40.29
N LYS A 546 -20.29 13.05 40.43
CA LYS A 546 -20.89 12.28 39.32
C LYS A 546 -22.31 12.80 39.04
N GLY A 547 -22.64 13.01 37.77
CA GLY A 547 -23.94 13.52 37.34
C GLY A 547 -23.92 13.97 35.88
N PHE A 548 -25.10 14.12 35.27
CA PHE A 548 -25.18 14.67 33.91
C PHE A 548 -24.91 16.18 33.94
N ASN A 549 -23.85 16.59 33.25
CA ASN A 549 -23.37 17.96 33.20
C ASN A 549 -23.27 18.39 31.74
N ARG A 550 -23.68 19.63 31.43
CA ARG A 550 -23.66 20.17 30.07
C ARG A 550 -23.06 21.57 30.01
N ILE A 551 -22.30 21.84 28.95
CA ILE A 551 -21.71 23.15 28.64
C ILE A 551 -22.22 23.57 27.28
N ALA A 552 -22.88 24.71 27.17
CA ALA A 552 -23.40 25.25 25.92
C ALA A 552 -22.69 26.56 25.59
N ASN A 553 -21.81 26.52 24.61
CA ASN A 553 -21.15 27.68 24.04
C ASN A 553 -21.81 28.05 22.72
N TYR A 554 -21.91 29.34 22.43
CA TYR A 554 -22.40 29.83 21.16
C TYR A 554 -21.57 31.01 20.69
N SER A 555 -21.46 31.15 19.37
CA SER A 555 -20.72 32.24 18.72
C SER A 555 -21.45 32.69 17.46
N ILE A 556 -21.33 33.97 17.15
CA ILE A 556 -21.95 34.60 15.99
C ILE A 556 -20.84 35.16 15.11
N GLY A 557 -20.96 34.98 13.80
CA GLY A 557 -20.02 35.47 12.81
C GLY A 557 -20.74 36.13 11.64
N ILE A 558 -20.09 37.12 11.02
CA ILE A 558 -20.53 37.74 9.77
C ILE A 558 -19.31 37.83 8.86
N GLY A 559 -19.33 37.11 7.73
CA GLY A 559 -18.29 37.16 6.71
C GLY A 559 -18.71 38.03 5.51
N LEU A 560 -17.79 38.82 4.99
CA LEU A 560 -17.92 39.59 3.76
C LEU A 560 -16.78 39.22 2.82
N THR A 561 -17.09 38.79 1.60
CA THR A 561 -16.10 38.43 0.59
C THR A 561 -16.41 39.08 -0.76
N THR A 562 -15.37 39.38 -1.53
CA THR A 562 -15.51 39.86 -2.91
C THR A 562 -14.32 39.38 -3.76
N ARG A 563 -14.38 39.58 -5.07
CA ARG A 563 -13.34 39.15 -6.01
C ARG A 563 -13.14 40.19 -7.10
N PHE A 564 -11.93 40.75 -7.14
CA PHE A 564 -11.50 41.71 -8.14
C PHE A 564 -10.62 41.05 -9.18
N TYR A 565 -10.79 41.45 -10.45
CA TYR A 565 -9.98 40.99 -11.56
C TYR A 565 -9.26 42.19 -12.19
N GLY A 566 -7.93 42.21 -12.10
CA GLY A 566 -7.07 43.12 -12.86
C GLY A 566 -6.44 42.39 -14.04
N MET A 567 -6.46 42.99 -15.23
CA MET A 567 -5.73 42.49 -16.40
C MET A 567 -4.93 43.62 -17.03
N TYR A 568 -3.63 43.37 -17.23
CA TYR A 568 -2.73 44.27 -17.93
C TYR A 568 -2.26 43.62 -19.23
N PHE A 569 -2.49 44.27 -20.36
CA PHE A 569 -2.08 43.81 -21.68
C PHE A 569 -0.83 44.55 -22.15
N PHE A 570 0.21 43.80 -22.54
CA PHE A 570 1.44 44.40 -23.07
C PHE A 570 1.22 44.79 -24.53
N LYS A 571 1.34 46.10 -24.83
CA LYS A 571 1.08 46.66 -26.16
C LYS A 571 2.18 46.34 -27.19
N LYS A 572 3.39 46.01 -26.75
CA LYS A 572 4.54 45.78 -27.64
C LYS A 572 4.45 44.39 -28.28
N LYS A 573 4.34 44.33 -29.62
CA LYS A 573 4.27 43.06 -30.38
C LYS A 573 5.50 42.17 -30.18
N THR A 574 6.67 42.74 -29.87
CA THR A 574 7.92 42.01 -29.60
C THR A 574 8.01 41.40 -28.20
N SER A 575 7.02 41.66 -27.33
CA SER A 575 6.97 41.04 -26.01
C SER A 575 6.44 39.62 -26.14
N ASN A 576 7.23 38.66 -25.64
CA ASN A 576 6.80 37.27 -25.46
C ASN A 576 5.66 37.19 -24.44
N VAL A 577 5.55 38.15 -23.53
CA VAL A 577 4.44 38.27 -22.59
C VAL A 577 3.33 39.11 -23.21
N LYS A 578 2.12 38.54 -23.32
CA LYS A 578 0.94 39.21 -23.89
C LYS A 578 0.07 39.89 -22.84
N ALA A 579 -0.12 39.25 -21.69
CA ALA A 579 -0.92 39.81 -20.62
C ALA A 579 -0.49 39.26 -19.25
N ILE A 580 -0.70 40.04 -18.20
CA ILE A 580 -0.68 39.59 -16.81
C ILE A 580 -2.08 39.79 -16.25
N ARG A 581 -2.62 38.77 -15.58
CA ARG A 581 -3.87 38.84 -14.84
C ARG A 581 -3.59 38.65 -13.37
N HIS A 582 -4.11 39.57 -12.57
CA HIS A 582 -4.08 39.54 -11.12
C HIS A 582 -5.51 39.39 -10.61
N VAL A 583 -5.76 38.34 -9.83
CA VAL A 583 -7.04 38.13 -9.15
C VAL A 583 -6.84 38.38 -7.67
N ILE A 584 -7.63 39.31 -7.12
CA ILE A 584 -7.58 39.69 -5.71
C ILE A 584 -8.88 39.24 -5.04
N ASN A 585 -8.77 38.48 -3.96
CA ASN A 585 -9.88 37.96 -3.17
C ASN A 585 -9.77 38.51 -1.75
N PRO A 586 -10.28 39.74 -1.48
CA PRO A 586 -10.33 40.25 -0.13
C PRO A 586 -11.49 39.64 0.65
N SER A 587 -11.26 39.44 1.95
CA SER A 587 -12.22 38.95 2.91
C SER A 587 -12.16 39.76 4.20
N ILE A 588 -13.31 40.03 4.78
CA ILE A 588 -13.46 40.64 6.11
C ILE A 588 -14.43 39.75 6.88
N SER A 589 -14.16 39.47 8.15
CA SER A 589 -15.06 38.74 9.02
C SER A 589 -15.17 39.42 10.38
N PHE A 590 -16.36 39.44 10.94
CA PHE A 590 -16.59 39.82 12.33
C PHE A 590 -17.00 38.57 13.11
N GLY A 591 -16.38 38.34 14.26
CA GLY A 591 -16.70 37.23 15.15
C GLY A 591 -16.96 37.72 16.57
N TYR A 592 -18.03 37.20 17.19
CA TYR A 592 -18.40 37.46 18.56
C TYR A 592 -18.66 36.18 19.34
N THR A 593 -18.02 36.05 20.49
CA THR A 593 -18.28 35.03 21.51
C THR A 593 -18.53 35.74 22.84
N PRO A 594 -19.66 35.51 23.52
CA PRO A 594 -19.93 36.11 24.83
C PRO A 594 -19.04 35.48 25.91
N ASP A 595 -18.99 36.14 27.07
CA ASP A 595 -18.33 35.59 28.24
C ASP A 595 -19.24 34.60 28.98
N PHE A 596 -18.73 33.40 29.24
CA PHE A 596 -19.45 32.34 29.95
C PHE A 596 -18.97 32.14 31.39
N THR A 597 -18.01 32.94 31.89
CA THR A 597 -17.41 32.80 33.23
C THR A 597 -18.41 32.91 34.38
N ALA A 598 -19.46 33.71 34.21
CA ALA A 598 -20.51 33.89 35.21
C ALA A 598 -21.38 32.65 35.44
N ASN A 599 -21.32 31.65 34.54
CA ASN A 599 -22.11 30.43 34.69
C ASN A 599 -21.47 29.49 35.72
N SER A 600 -22.13 29.32 36.87
CA SER A 600 -21.65 28.49 38.00
C SER A 600 -21.55 26.99 37.69
N GLN A 601 -22.24 26.52 36.64
CA GLN A 601 -22.10 25.15 36.13
C GLN A 601 -20.81 24.98 35.32
N TYR A 602 -20.30 26.05 34.70
CA TYR A 602 -19.10 25.99 33.86
C TYR A 602 -17.86 26.32 34.69
N PHE A 603 -17.98 27.31 35.56
CA PHE A 603 -16.90 27.79 36.40
C PHE A 603 -17.29 27.82 37.88
N GLN A 604 -16.32 27.49 38.73
CA GLN A 604 -16.43 27.67 40.16
C GLN A 604 -15.80 29.00 40.57
N LYS A 605 -16.60 29.87 41.21
CA LYS A 605 -16.09 31.11 41.82
C LYS A 605 -15.32 30.77 43.10
N LEU A 606 -14.08 31.23 43.19
CA LEU A 606 -13.18 31.01 44.32
C LEU A 606 -12.49 32.32 44.69
N VAL A 607 -12.10 32.46 45.95
CA VAL A 607 -11.24 33.55 46.44
C VAL A 607 -9.94 32.92 46.92
N ASN A 608 -8.79 33.52 46.61
CA ASN A 608 -7.51 33.03 47.07
C ASN A 608 -7.34 33.38 48.57
N PRO A 609 -7.20 32.40 49.48
CA PRO A 609 -7.05 32.65 50.91
C PRO A 609 -5.80 33.46 51.27
N ARG A 610 -4.80 33.48 50.39
CA ARG A 610 -3.55 34.25 50.55
C ARG A 610 -3.64 35.67 50.01
N ASP A 611 -4.70 36.02 49.29
CA ASP A 611 -4.87 37.32 48.67
C ASP A 611 -5.72 38.23 49.56
N THR A 612 -5.09 39.26 50.12
CA THR A 612 -5.75 40.27 50.98
C THR A 612 -6.76 41.14 50.23
N THR A 613 -6.77 41.10 48.89
CA THR A 613 -7.72 41.88 48.07
C THR A 613 -9.09 41.20 47.92
N ASN A 614 -9.24 39.94 48.38
CA ASN A 614 -10.48 39.15 48.29
C ASN A 614 -11.10 39.09 46.88
N LYS A 615 -10.30 39.27 45.82
CA LYS A 615 -10.79 39.25 44.45
C LYS A 615 -11.16 37.81 44.05
N PRO A 616 -12.41 37.57 43.60
CA PRO A 616 -12.78 36.26 43.13
C PRO A 616 -12.17 35.97 41.75
N PHE A 617 -11.75 34.72 41.54
CA PHE A 617 -11.45 34.19 40.22
C PHE A 617 -12.35 32.99 39.89
N TYR A 618 -12.41 32.64 38.61
CA TYR A 618 -13.30 31.62 38.08
C TYR A 618 -12.48 30.43 37.57
N GLN A 619 -12.64 29.28 38.23
CA GLN A 619 -11.93 28.05 37.91
C GLN A 619 -12.82 27.13 37.05
N ASP A 620 -12.32 26.67 35.91
CA ASP A 620 -13.05 25.73 35.04
C ASP A 620 -13.33 24.40 35.76
N ARG A 621 -14.61 24.00 35.80
CA ARG A 621 -15.05 22.74 36.41
C ARG A 621 -14.75 21.50 35.57
N TYR A 622 -14.27 21.66 34.33
CA TYR A 622 -14.00 20.58 33.39
C TYR A 622 -12.56 20.56 32.89
N GLN A 623 -11.63 21.15 33.65
CA GLN A 623 -10.21 21.14 33.32
C GLN A 623 -9.70 19.69 33.17
N GLY A 624 -9.04 19.42 32.05
CA GLY A 624 -8.49 18.08 31.74
C GLY A 624 -9.50 17.09 31.18
N PHE A 625 -10.78 17.47 31.03
CA PHE A 625 -11.80 16.62 30.41
C PHE A 625 -11.56 16.50 28.90
N VAL A 626 -12.16 15.49 28.30
CA VAL A 626 -11.82 15.06 26.94
C VAL A 626 -12.11 16.09 25.84
N TYR A 627 -13.04 17.03 26.07
CA TYR A 627 -13.30 18.18 25.18
C TYR A 627 -13.06 19.54 25.89
N GLY A 628 -12.52 19.52 27.11
CA GLY A 628 -12.34 20.71 27.96
C GLY A 628 -13.62 21.45 28.33
N GLY A 629 -13.49 22.43 29.23
CA GLY A 629 -14.58 23.33 29.60
C GLY A 629 -14.74 24.53 28.67
N SER A 630 -15.61 25.45 29.08
CA SER A 630 -15.76 26.74 28.39
C SER A 630 -14.49 27.57 28.56
N THR A 631 -14.14 28.36 27.53
CA THR A 631 -13.06 29.34 27.67
C THR A 631 -13.57 30.56 28.45
N PRO A 632 -12.80 31.11 29.40
CA PRO A 632 -13.18 32.33 30.10
C PRO A 632 -13.02 33.57 29.21
N GLY A 633 -13.85 34.58 29.44
CA GLY A 633 -13.75 35.87 28.78
C GLY A 633 -14.61 36.02 27.55
N LYS A 634 -14.93 37.28 27.23
CA LYS A 634 -15.57 37.68 25.98
C LYS A 634 -14.53 37.62 24.85
N SER A 635 -14.96 37.41 23.61
CA SER A 635 -14.11 37.55 22.41
C SER A 635 -14.83 38.36 21.34
N GLN A 636 -14.16 39.39 20.81
CA GLN A 636 -14.63 40.21 19.70
C GLN A 636 -13.47 40.50 18.76
N SER A 637 -13.57 40.05 17.52
CA SER A 637 -12.50 40.30 16.55
C SER A 637 -13.02 40.58 15.14
N ILE A 638 -12.29 41.44 14.43
CA ILE A 638 -12.45 41.67 13.00
C ILE A 638 -11.29 40.99 12.29
N GLY A 639 -11.55 39.87 11.62
CA GLY A 639 -10.61 39.23 10.72
C GLY A 639 -10.58 39.95 9.38
N PHE A 640 -9.41 40.01 8.76
CA PHE A 640 -9.26 40.49 7.40
C PHE A 640 -8.17 39.70 6.68
N GLY A 641 -8.38 39.48 5.38
CA GLY A 641 -7.45 38.76 4.54
C GLY A 641 -7.51 39.20 3.10
N ILE A 642 -6.41 38.99 2.39
CA ILE A 642 -6.30 39.25 0.97
C ILE A 642 -5.57 38.08 0.30
N GLY A 643 -6.29 37.38 -0.58
CA GLY A 643 -5.72 36.34 -1.43
C GLY A 643 -5.38 36.88 -2.81
N ASN A 644 -4.20 36.57 -3.32
CA ASN A 644 -3.71 37.03 -4.62
C ASN A 644 -3.36 35.83 -5.50
N ASN A 645 -3.86 35.83 -6.74
CA ASN A 645 -3.43 34.90 -7.78
C ASN A 645 -2.86 35.72 -8.94
N LEU A 646 -1.66 35.38 -9.41
CA LEU A 646 -1.00 36.08 -10.53
C LEU A 646 -0.68 35.09 -11.65
N GLU A 647 -1.30 35.30 -12.81
CA GLU A 647 -1.08 34.49 -14.02
C GLU A 647 -0.56 35.37 -15.16
N MET A 648 0.28 34.78 -16.01
CA MET A 648 0.87 35.43 -17.16
C MET A 648 0.58 34.63 -18.41
N LYS A 649 0.23 35.34 -19.49
CA LYS A 649 0.03 34.75 -20.82
C LYS A 649 1.27 35.02 -21.67
N ILE A 650 1.96 33.97 -22.10
CA ILE A 650 3.16 34.03 -22.94
C ILE A 650 2.86 33.45 -24.31
N GLN A 651 3.40 34.04 -25.36
CA GLN A 651 3.42 33.48 -26.72
C GLN A 651 4.81 33.75 -27.29
N LYS A 652 5.58 32.68 -27.54
CA LYS A 652 6.89 32.81 -28.19
C LYS A 652 6.70 33.17 -29.67
N PRO A 653 7.70 33.74 -30.35
CA PRO A 653 7.57 34.12 -31.77
C PRO A 653 7.27 32.94 -32.69
N GLN A 654 7.67 31.73 -32.30
CA GLN A 654 7.46 30.47 -33.05
C GLN A 654 6.13 29.78 -32.69
N ASP A 655 5.43 30.22 -31.63
CA ASP A 655 4.21 29.57 -31.15
C ASP A 655 2.96 30.27 -31.73
N SER A 656 2.12 29.51 -32.45
CA SER A 656 0.82 29.99 -32.94
C SER A 656 -0.20 30.19 -31.80
N VAL A 657 -0.03 29.47 -30.69
CA VAL A 657 -0.94 29.51 -29.53
C VAL A 657 -0.23 30.08 -28.29
N ALA A 658 -0.89 31.03 -27.64
CA ALA A 658 -0.39 31.64 -26.41
C ALA A 658 -0.71 30.77 -25.18
N ARG A 659 0.31 30.40 -24.40
CA ARG A 659 0.23 29.57 -23.19
C ARG A 659 0.06 30.41 -21.92
N LYS A 660 -0.67 29.88 -20.93
CA LYS A 660 -0.83 30.49 -19.60
C LYS A 660 0.13 29.86 -18.60
N ILE A 661 0.83 30.67 -17.84
CA ILE A 661 1.77 30.25 -16.80
C ILE A 661 1.41 30.97 -15.50
N MET A 662 1.28 30.20 -14.43
CA MET A 662 1.06 30.77 -13.09
C MET A 662 2.38 31.32 -12.57
N LEU A 663 2.41 32.60 -12.18
CA LEU A 663 3.56 33.21 -11.50
C LEU A 663 3.42 33.07 -9.98
N LEU A 664 2.18 33.12 -9.50
CA LEU A 664 1.82 32.96 -8.11
C LEU A 664 0.48 32.26 -8.06
N ASN A 665 0.49 30.97 -7.70
CA ASN A 665 -0.73 30.18 -7.58
C ASN A 665 -1.62 30.74 -6.48
N ASN A 666 -1.03 31.14 -5.35
CA ASN A 666 -1.72 31.82 -4.27
C ASN A 666 -0.70 32.61 -3.43
N LEU A 667 -1.04 33.83 -3.05
CA LEU A 667 -0.41 34.58 -1.95
C LEU A 667 -1.50 35.16 -1.08
N SER A 668 -1.67 34.60 0.11
CA SER A 668 -2.63 35.06 1.10
C SER A 668 -1.92 35.72 2.27
N LEU A 669 -2.40 36.92 2.61
CA LEU A 669 -2.06 37.62 3.85
C LEU A 669 -3.32 37.68 4.70
N GLY A 670 -3.23 37.35 5.98
CA GLY A 670 -4.38 37.38 6.89
C GLY A 670 -3.99 37.75 8.31
N SER A 671 -4.81 38.58 8.96
CA SER A 671 -4.67 38.97 10.36
C SER A 671 -6.06 39.23 10.95
N SER A 672 -6.12 39.51 12.26
CA SER A 672 -7.34 39.90 12.94
C SER A 672 -7.06 41.00 13.95
N TYR A 673 -8.06 41.85 14.19
CA TYR A 673 -8.01 42.90 15.19
C TYR A 673 -8.97 42.59 16.33
N ASN A 674 -8.45 42.40 17.54
CA ASN A 674 -9.20 42.17 18.76
C ASN A 674 -9.71 43.50 19.32
N LEU A 675 -11.04 43.66 19.36
CA LEU A 675 -11.70 44.91 19.74
C LEU A 675 -11.72 45.16 21.25
N ILE A 676 -11.50 44.12 22.05
CA ILE A 676 -11.65 44.16 23.51
C ILE A 676 -10.33 43.91 24.27
N ALA A 677 -9.23 43.62 23.59
CA ALA A 677 -7.93 43.46 24.23
C ALA A 677 -7.38 44.82 24.70
N ASP A 678 -6.78 44.86 25.88
CA ASP A 678 -6.18 46.08 26.43
C ASP A 678 -4.91 46.49 25.66
N SER A 679 -4.14 45.50 25.20
CA SER A 679 -2.90 45.67 24.42
C SER A 679 -2.76 44.56 23.37
N PHE A 680 -1.87 44.76 22.39
CA PHE A 680 -1.62 43.82 21.30
C PHE A 680 -2.87 43.49 20.49
N LYS A 681 -3.66 44.52 20.16
CA LYS A 681 -4.98 44.40 19.52
C LYS A 681 -4.91 43.75 18.13
N LEU A 682 -3.92 44.09 17.32
CA LEU A 682 -3.65 43.44 16.03
C LEU A 682 -2.93 42.10 16.24
N ALA A 683 -3.47 41.01 15.70
CA ALA A 683 -2.84 39.69 15.74
C ALA A 683 -1.68 39.58 14.74
N PRO A 684 -0.73 38.64 14.95
CA PRO A 684 0.32 38.35 13.97
C PRO A 684 -0.22 38.11 12.56
N ILE A 685 0.50 38.62 11.56
CA ILE A 685 0.12 38.51 10.16
C ILE A 685 0.59 37.16 9.63
N SER A 686 -0.36 36.31 9.28
CA SER A 686 -0.11 35.05 8.57
C SER A 686 0.12 35.33 7.08
N ILE A 687 1.20 34.75 6.56
CA ILE A 687 1.60 34.83 5.16
C ILE A 687 1.63 33.40 4.63
N SER A 688 0.96 33.14 3.51
CA SER A 688 1.08 31.85 2.83
C SER A 688 1.18 32.07 1.34
N ALA A 689 2.21 31.51 0.71
CA ALA A 689 2.44 31.60 -0.72
C ALA A 689 2.70 30.22 -1.31
N ASN A 690 2.09 29.95 -2.45
CA ASN A 690 2.36 28.79 -3.28
C ASN A 690 2.62 29.25 -4.71
N THR A 691 3.64 28.69 -5.34
CA THR A 691 3.89 28.92 -6.76
C THR A 691 4.55 27.71 -7.42
N ASN A 692 4.36 27.62 -8.72
CA ASN A 692 5.01 26.66 -9.59
C ASN A 692 5.87 27.44 -10.58
N ILE A 693 7.19 27.26 -10.49
CA ILE A 693 8.15 27.97 -11.32
C ILE A 693 8.67 27.01 -12.41
N LEU A 694 9.10 27.56 -13.55
CA LEU A 694 9.67 26.81 -14.68
C LEU A 694 8.71 25.76 -15.28
N ASP A 695 7.50 26.20 -15.67
CA ASP A 695 6.46 25.33 -16.28
C ASP A 695 6.10 24.12 -15.39
N ASN A 696 5.83 24.38 -14.10
CA ASN A 696 5.52 23.38 -13.07
C ASN A 696 6.66 22.43 -12.68
N LEU A 697 7.92 22.75 -13.05
CA LEU A 697 9.06 21.93 -12.66
C LEU A 697 9.40 22.04 -11.17
N ILE A 698 9.33 23.26 -10.63
CA ILE A 698 9.66 23.54 -9.23
C ILE A 698 8.39 23.99 -8.52
N ASN A 699 7.96 23.22 -7.54
CA ASN A 699 6.90 23.62 -6.63
C ASN A 699 7.51 24.30 -5.42
N VAL A 700 6.99 25.47 -5.06
CA VAL A 700 7.44 26.27 -3.91
C VAL A 700 6.24 26.56 -3.02
N ASN A 701 6.36 26.19 -1.74
CA ASN A 701 5.41 26.53 -0.68
C ASN A 701 6.14 27.32 0.40
N LEU A 702 5.60 28.47 0.75
CA LEU A 702 6.07 29.33 1.81
C LEU A 702 4.92 29.58 2.78
N SER A 703 5.16 29.43 4.07
CA SER A 703 4.26 29.90 5.12
C SER A 703 5.08 30.66 6.14
N ALA A 704 4.62 31.82 6.57
CA ALA A 704 5.31 32.62 7.59
C ALA A 704 4.31 33.31 8.51
N THR A 705 4.75 33.68 9.70
CA THR A 705 4.00 34.49 10.65
C THR A 705 4.87 35.67 11.07
N LEU A 706 4.34 36.87 10.87
CA LEU A 706 4.99 38.13 11.17
C LEU A 706 4.30 38.74 12.40
N ASP A 707 5.01 38.86 13.50
CA ASP A 707 4.57 39.65 14.65
C ASP A 707 4.77 41.15 14.33
N PRO A 708 3.69 41.95 14.23
CA PRO A 708 3.76 43.34 13.81
C PRO A 708 4.29 44.28 14.91
N TYR A 709 4.52 43.78 16.14
CA TYR A 709 4.97 44.60 17.26
C TYR A 709 6.48 44.67 17.38
N THR A 710 6.95 45.74 18.01
CA THR A 710 8.35 45.95 18.34
C THR A 710 8.77 45.03 19.49
N VAL A 711 9.98 44.46 19.39
CA VAL A 711 10.60 43.67 20.45
C VAL A 711 11.80 44.45 20.99
N LEU A 712 11.80 44.71 22.29
CA LEU A 712 12.95 45.27 23.00
C LEU A 712 13.85 44.14 23.46
N THR A 713 15.14 44.28 23.19
CA THR A 713 16.17 43.35 23.64
C THR A 713 16.98 44.03 24.74
N LYS A 714 17.03 43.41 25.92
CA LYS A 714 17.90 43.82 27.02
C LYS A 714 18.97 42.75 27.21
N VAL A 715 20.19 43.19 27.46
CA VAL A 715 21.30 42.31 27.82
C VAL A 715 21.65 42.65 29.25
N ASP A 716 21.51 41.68 30.14
CA ASP A 716 21.85 41.85 31.55
C ASP A 716 23.40 41.79 31.71
N GLU A 717 23.92 42.22 32.87
CA GLU A 717 25.37 42.29 33.15
C GLU A 717 26.09 40.93 33.03
N GLU A 718 25.35 39.83 33.16
CA GLU A 718 25.81 38.45 32.97
C GLU A 718 25.84 38.00 31.49
N GLY A 719 25.48 38.88 30.55
CA GLY A 719 25.39 38.60 29.10
C GLY A 719 24.08 37.91 28.68
N ASN A 720 23.15 37.69 29.60
CA ASN A 720 21.86 37.08 29.32
C ASN A 720 20.95 38.04 28.57
N THR A 721 20.49 37.62 27.39
CA THR A 721 19.60 38.42 26.54
C THR A 721 18.14 38.12 26.86
N THR A 722 17.39 39.11 27.34
CA THR A 722 15.95 39.04 27.55
C THR A 722 15.22 39.89 26.52
N GLU A 723 14.18 39.33 25.91
CA GLU A 723 13.38 39.97 24.89
C GLU A 723 11.96 40.24 25.39
N ARG A 724 11.44 41.43 25.12
CA ARG A 724 10.08 41.79 25.52
C ARG A 724 9.36 42.47 24.38
N ARG A 725 8.21 41.91 24.00
CA ARG A 725 7.27 42.56 23.08
C ARG A 725 6.66 43.78 23.75
N ILE A 726 6.58 44.90 23.03
CA ILE A 726 5.90 46.13 23.46
C ILE A 726 4.74 46.43 22.54
N ASP A 727 3.66 47.03 23.06
CA ASP A 727 2.45 47.34 22.29
C ASP A 727 2.64 48.56 21.38
N GLU A 728 3.66 48.49 20.54
CA GLU A 728 4.02 49.49 19.55
C GLU A 728 4.33 48.78 18.24
N LEU A 729 3.61 49.18 17.19
CA LEU A 729 3.74 48.58 15.87
C LEU A 729 5.11 48.91 15.28
N ALA A 730 5.85 47.89 14.87
CA ALA A 730 7.23 47.98 14.40
C ALA A 730 7.40 48.93 13.20
N TRP A 731 6.36 49.11 12.38
CA TRP A 731 6.40 50.00 11.22
C TRP A 731 6.51 51.48 11.60
N LYS A 732 6.16 51.85 12.83
CA LYS A 732 6.43 53.19 13.37
C LYS A 732 7.93 53.44 13.56
N ASN A 733 8.69 52.37 13.79
CA ASN A 733 10.13 52.36 14.01
C ASN A 733 10.91 51.91 12.76
N GLY A 734 10.29 51.95 11.57
CA GLY A 734 10.93 51.62 10.29
C GLY A 734 11.10 50.11 9.99
N SER A 735 10.54 49.21 10.82
CA SER A 735 10.60 47.76 10.61
C SER A 735 9.23 47.19 10.26
N VAL A 736 9.15 46.14 9.45
CA VAL A 736 7.87 45.47 9.16
C VAL A 736 7.38 44.57 10.30
N GLY A 737 8.18 44.39 11.36
CA GLY A 737 7.92 43.45 12.44
C GLY A 737 8.90 42.28 12.43
N ARG A 738 8.71 41.33 13.35
CA ARG A 738 9.56 40.14 13.49
C ARG A 738 8.87 38.93 12.89
N ILE A 739 9.53 38.22 11.98
CA ILE A 739 9.06 36.89 11.56
C ILE A 739 9.26 35.94 12.74
N SER A 740 8.19 35.45 13.35
CA SER A 740 8.29 34.50 14.46
C SER A 740 8.53 33.09 13.96
N ASN A 741 7.97 32.74 12.80
CA ASN A 741 8.07 31.42 12.20
C ASN A 741 8.01 31.54 10.68
N ALA A 742 8.81 30.75 9.96
CA ALA A 742 8.68 30.60 8.52
C ALA A 742 9.05 29.17 8.08
N THR A 743 8.30 28.62 7.15
CA THR A 743 8.57 27.33 6.52
C THR A 743 8.60 27.51 5.02
N LEU A 744 9.68 27.09 4.38
CA LEU A 744 9.83 27.05 2.93
C LEU A 744 10.08 25.61 2.51
N ALA A 745 9.17 25.08 1.70
CA ALA A 745 9.28 23.76 1.09
C ALA A 745 9.37 23.91 -0.43
N MET A 746 10.45 23.40 -1.00
CA MET A 746 10.68 23.40 -2.45
C MET A 746 10.83 21.96 -2.91
N SER A 747 10.18 21.58 -4.01
CA SER A 747 10.34 20.26 -4.59
C SER A 747 10.41 20.32 -6.11
N THR A 748 11.19 19.42 -6.69
CA THR A 748 11.25 19.23 -8.13
C THR A 748 11.36 17.75 -8.47
N ASN A 749 10.74 17.37 -9.58
CA ASN A 749 10.88 16.05 -10.17
C ASN A 749 11.46 16.22 -11.58
N LEU A 750 12.70 15.80 -11.74
CA LEU A 750 13.44 15.81 -12.99
C LEU A 750 13.31 14.42 -13.61
N ASN A 751 12.47 14.31 -14.64
CA ASN A 751 12.32 13.10 -15.44
C ASN A 751 12.29 13.49 -16.93
N PRO A 752 13.35 13.23 -17.72
CA PRO A 752 13.42 13.59 -19.13
C PRO A 752 12.29 12.99 -19.96
N LYS A 753 11.89 11.74 -19.69
CA LYS A 753 10.82 11.04 -20.42
C LYS A 753 9.42 11.58 -20.14
N ALA A 754 9.22 12.18 -18.97
CA ALA A 754 7.97 12.89 -18.65
C ALA A 754 7.92 14.28 -19.33
N ARG A 755 9.07 14.82 -19.74
CA ARG A 755 9.21 16.16 -20.33
C ARG A 755 9.23 16.17 -21.86
N SER A 756 9.60 15.07 -22.52
CA SER A 756 9.79 15.01 -23.98
C SER A 756 8.53 14.70 -24.80
N LYS A 757 7.35 14.58 -24.19
CA LYS A 757 6.22 13.92 -24.86
C LYS A 757 5.40 14.73 -25.88
N GLU A 758 5.76 15.97 -26.25
CA GLU A 758 4.96 16.68 -27.28
C GLU A 758 5.70 17.52 -28.34
N THR A 759 7.04 17.65 -28.39
CA THR A 759 7.62 18.54 -29.44
C THR A 759 9.05 18.24 -29.96
N SER A 760 9.86 17.38 -29.32
CA SER A 760 11.31 17.34 -29.65
C SER A 760 11.75 16.38 -30.76
N SER A 761 10.97 15.36 -31.14
CA SER A 761 11.48 14.31 -32.05
C SER A 761 11.72 14.82 -33.48
N ARG A 762 10.77 15.56 -34.07
CA ARG A 762 10.89 16.06 -35.45
C ARG A 762 12.01 17.10 -35.63
N GLU A 763 12.24 17.94 -34.63
CA GLU A 763 13.27 18.97 -34.66
C GLU A 763 14.68 18.38 -34.52
N LYS A 764 14.84 17.32 -33.71
CA LYS A 764 16.09 16.55 -33.59
C LYS A 764 16.40 15.77 -34.87
N ILE A 765 15.39 15.17 -35.51
CA ILE A 765 15.56 14.46 -36.79
C ILE A 765 16.02 15.42 -37.90
N GLY A 766 15.39 16.59 -38.02
CA GLY A 766 15.74 17.59 -39.04
C GLY A 766 17.15 18.21 -38.92
N LYS A 767 17.76 18.17 -37.73
CA LYS A 767 19.12 18.69 -37.47
C LYS A 767 20.20 17.61 -37.35
N SER A 768 19.85 16.33 -37.50
CA SER A 768 20.81 15.23 -37.45
C SER A 768 21.70 15.21 -38.72
N ASP A 769 22.87 14.58 -38.68
CA ASP A 769 23.74 14.39 -39.86
C ASP A 769 23.36 13.14 -40.69
N LEU A 770 22.11 12.67 -40.53
CA LEU A 770 21.61 11.49 -41.24
C LEU A 770 21.40 11.78 -42.75
N PRO A 771 21.56 10.77 -43.62
CA PRO A 771 21.21 10.87 -45.04
C PRO A 771 19.76 11.34 -45.24
N GLU A 772 19.51 12.17 -46.25
CA GLU A 772 18.22 12.87 -46.42
C GLU A 772 17.02 11.91 -46.53
N GLN A 773 17.21 10.74 -47.15
CA GLN A 773 16.20 9.69 -47.26
C GLN A 773 15.83 9.05 -45.90
N GLU A 774 16.79 8.97 -44.97
CA GLU A 774 16.58 8.42 -43.64
C GLU A 774 15.92 9.45 -42.71
N LYS A 775 16.26 10.73 -42.87
CA LYS A 775 15.54 11.84 -42.21
C LYS A 775 14.08 11.91 -42.62
N GLU A 776 13.79 11.79 -43.91
CA GLU A 776 12.43 11.88 -44.43
C GLU A 776 11.56 10.72 -43.92
N PHE A 777 12.13 9.50 -43.85
CA PHE A 777 11.51 8.34 -43.23
C PHE A 777 11.21 8.54 -41.74
N LEU A 778 12.16 9.09 -40.98
CA LEU A 778 12.01 9.36 -39.54
C LEU A 778 11.05 10.54 -39.26
N LEU A 779 10.95 11.53 -40.14
CA LEU A 779 9.99 12.64 -40.03
C LEU A 779 8.54 12.18 -40.26
N GLN A 780 8.34 11.23 -41.18
CA GLN A 780 7.06 10.58 -41.46
C GLN A 780 6.70 9.52 -40.42
N ASN A 781 7.69 8.89 -39.77
CA ASN A 781 7.52 7.90 -38.71
C ASN A 781 8.31 8.31 -37.44
N PRO A 782 7.86 9.35 -36.70
CA PRO A 782 8.60 9.88 -35.54
C PRO A 782 8.85 8.86 -34.42
N ASP A 783 8.04 7.80 -34.38
CA ASP A 783 8.11 6.70 -33.41
C ASP A 783 9.27 5.73 -33.69
N ALA A 784 9.84 5.75 -34.91
CA ALA A 784 11.00 4.95 -35.28
C ALA A 784 12.34 5.60 -34.84
N TYR A 785 12.32 6.87 -34.43
CA TYR A 785 13.50 7.56 -33.89
C TYR A 785 13.74 7.14 -32.44
N VAL A 786 14.76 6.32 -32.22
CA VAL A 786 15.17 5.86 -30.89
C VAL A 786 16.02 6.95 -30.22
N ASP A 787 15.41 7.72 -29.33
CA ASP A 787 16.15 8.63 -28.45
C ASP A 787 16.89 7.81 -27.38
N PHE A 788 18.23 7.83 -27.41
CA PHE A 788 19.10 7.13 -26.45
C PHE A 788 19.14 7.80 -25.06
N ASP A 789 18.10 8.55 -24.70
CA ASP A 789 17.92 9.10 -23.37
C ASP A 789 17.72 7.96 -22.35
N ILE A 790 18.80 7.62 -21.66
CA ILE A 790 18.78 6.83 -20.43
C ILE A 790 17.69 7.40 -19.50
N PRO A 791 16.62 6.65 -19.18
CA PRO A 791 15.63 7.14 -18.24
C PRO A 791 16.31 7.31 -16.89
N TRP A 792 16.43 8.56 -16.46
CA TRP A 792 16.70 8.88 -15.08
C TRP A 792 15.52 9.63 -14.50
N SER A 793 15.28 9.41 -13.22
CA SER A 793 14.40 10.25 -12.41
C SER A 793 15.20 10.79 -11.23
N MET A 794 14.96 12.04 -10.89
CA MET A 794 15.52 12.66 -9.69
C MET A 794 14.45 13.53 -9.05
N ASN A 795 14.08 13.16 -7.84
CA ASN A 795 13.23 13.95 -6.97
C ASN A 795 14.13 14.67 -5.97
N ILE A 796 14.04 15.99 -5.92
CA ILE A 796 14.74 16.80 -4.94
C ILE A 796 13.68 17.50 -4.10
N SER A 797 13.81 17.44 -2.78
CA SER A 797 13.00 18.20 -1.85
C SER A 797 13.91 18.95 -0.88
N TYR A 798 13.67 20.25 -0.74
CA TYR A 798 14.35 21.12 0.21
C TYR A 798 13.33 21.67 1.18
N ASN A 799 13.61 21.55 2.48
CA ASN A 799 12.76 22.09 3.54
C ASN A 799 13.61 22.97 4.45
N LEU A 800 13.18 24.22 4.61
CA LEU A 800 13.68 25.19 5.57
C LEU A 800 12.58 25.44 6.61
N SER A 801 12.93 25.32 7.87
CA SER A 801 12.10 25.72 9.02
C SER A 801 12.86 26.77 9.82
N TYR A 802 12.24 27.91 10.01
CA TYR A 802 12.73 29.04 10.78
C TYR A 802 11.79 29.28 11.95
N SER A 803 12.34 29.38 13.15
CA SER A 803 11.61 29.65 14.38
C SER A 803 12.40 30.66 15.20
N ASN A 804 11.79 31.79 15.50
CA ASN A 804 12.37 32.87 16.27
C ASN A 804 11.33 33.49 17.23
N PRO A 805 10.78 32.71 18.18
CA PRO A 805 9.84 33.24 19.16
C PRO A 805 10.57 34.08 20.20
N ILE A 806 9.85 35.02 20.81
CA ILE A 806 10.37 35.90 21.86
C ILE A 806 10.89 35.07 23.04
N ASN A 807 12.03 35.48 23.62
CA ASN A 807 12.69 34.79 24.74
C ASN A 807 13.15 33.36 24.47
N GLN A 808 13.38 33.01 23.21
CA GLN A 808 14.02 31.75 22.86
C GLN A 808 15.08 31.99 21.78
N ALA A 809 16.08 31.12 21.75
CA ALA A 809 17.09 31.16 20.72
C ALA A 809 16.46 30.91 19.34
N GLN A 810 16.89 31.71 18.36
CA GLN A 810 16.55 31.49 16.97
C GLN A 810 17.01 30.09 16.55
N LYS A 811 16.09 29.33 15.95
CA LYS A 811 16.37 28.02 15.37
C LYS A 811 16.09 28.04 13.89
N VAL A 812 17.08 27.62 13.12
CA VAL A 812 16.96 27.35 11.68
C VAL A 812 17.21 25.86 11.50
N THR A 813 16.39 25.20 10.69
CA THR A 813 16.53 23.78 10.35
C THR A 813 16.38 23.62 8.86
N GLN A 814 17.41 23.10 8.19
CA GLN A 814 17.48 22.95 6.76
C GLN A 814 17.79 21.50 6.42
N THR A 815 16.99 20.95 5.52
CA THR A 815 17.18 19.59 5.02
C THR A 815 16.99 19.56 3.52
N ILE A 816 17.86 18.83 2.84
CA ILE A 816 17.68 18.46 1.44
C ILE A 816 17.61 16.95 1.34
N ASN A 817 16.63 16.43 0.63
CA ASN A 817 16.49 15.01 0.33
C ASN A 817 16.44 14.83 -1.18
N MET A 818 17.19 13.84 -1.66
CA MET A 818 17.28 13.48 -3.07
C MET A 818 16.99 11.99 -3.22
N SER A 819 16.10 11.63 -4.14
CA SER A 819 15.82 10.23 -4.44
C SER A 819 15.49 10.04 -5.90
N GLY A 820 15.79 8.87 -6.44
CA GLY A 820 15.56 8.61 -7.85
C GLY A 820 16.16 7.32 -8.35
N ASP A 821 16.18 7.20 -9.67
CA ASP A 821 16.76 6.07 -10.36
C ASP A 821 17.45 6.49 -11.66
N VAL A 822 18.49 5.76 -12.05
CA VAL A 822 19.26 5.96 -13.28
C VAL A 822 19.47 4.61 -13.93
N SER A 823 19.06 4.47 -15.19
CA SER A 823 19.30 3.26 -15.99
C SER A 823 20.59 3.36 -16.81
N LEU A 824 21.73 2.96 -16.25
CA LEU A 824 23.03 3.03 -16.96
C LEU A 824 23.04 2.29 -18.32
N SER A 825 22.22 1.24 -18.46
CA SER A 825 21.93 0.57 -19.73
C SER A 825 20.57 -0.14 -19.66
N ALA A 826 20.13 -0.81 -20.73
CA ALA A 826 18.91 -1.63 -20.72
C ALA A 826 18.92 -2.72 -19.62
N SER A 827 20.11 -3.14 -19.19
CA SER A 827 20.29 -4.20 -18.20
C SER A 827 20.77 -3.68 -16.84
N TRP A 828 21.06 -2.39 -16.68
CA TRP A 828 21.56 -1.83 -15.42
C TRP A 828 20.66 -0.74 -14.90
N LYS A 829 20.30 -0.84 -13.62
CA LYS A 829 19.50 0.16 -12.92
C LYS A 829 20.10 0.44 -11.55
N VAL A 830 20.31 1.72 -11.27
CA VAL A 830 20.74 2.23 -9.98
C VAL A 830 19.60 3.05 -9.38
N THR A 831 19.17 2.73 -8.18
CA THR A 831 18.26 3.53 -7.37
C THR A 831 19.05 4.16 -6.23
N TYR A 832 18.71 5.38 -5.85
CA TYR A 832 19.36 6.07 -4.75
C TYR A 832 18.34 6.86 -3.92
N SER A 833 18.61 6.98 -2.64
CA SER A 833 17.90 7.85 -1.71
C SER A 833 18.90 8.37 -0.69
N THR A 834 19.03 9.68 -0.56
CA THR A 834 19.98 10.35 0.33
C THR A 834 19.40 11.67 0.81
N GLY A 835 20.00 12.23 1.83
CA GLY A 835 19.69 13.58 2.28
C GLY A 835 20.81 14.15 3.15
N PHE A 836 20.72 15.44 3.44
CA PHE A 836 21.71 16.17 4.21
C PHE A 836 21.02 17.14 5.16
N HIS A 837 21.45 17.15 6.41
CA HIS A 837 20.95 18.04 7.45
C HIS A 837 22.01 19.10 7.75
N PHE A 838 21.73 20.35 7.39
CA PHE A 838 22.77 21.40 7.35
C PHE A 838 23.26 21.79 8.75
N GLU A 839 22.41 21.73 9.78
CA GLU A 839 22.80 22.12 11.13
C GLU A 839 23.72 21.12 11.83
N SER A 840 23.59 19.82 11.54
CA SER A 840 24.50 18.80 12.08
C SER A 840 25.70 18.56 11.18
N GLY A 841 25.63 18.99 9.91
CA GLY A 841 26.66 18.70 8.91
C GLY A 841 26.70 17.23 8.50
N GLU A 842 25.62 16.47 8.78
CA GLU A 842 25.58 15.03 8.59
C GLU A 842 24.66 14.63 7.41
N PHE A 843 25.06 13.58 6.71
CA PHE A 843 24.19 12.89 5.76
C PHE A 843 23.13 12.08 6.51
N THR A 844 21.89 12.14 6.03
CA THR A 844 20.86 11.19 6.43
C THR A 844 21.16 9.81 5.82
N GLN A 845 20.40 8.79 6.22
CA GLN A 845 20.57 7.41 5.74
C GLN A 845 20.59 7.36 4.21
N THR A 846 21.77 7.07 3.64
CA THR A 846 21.94 6.95 2.19
C THR A 846 21.76 5.50 1.78
N ASN A 847 20.83 5.23 0.86
CA ASN A 847 20.56 3.91 0.32
C ASN A 847 20.83 3.90 -1.18
N LEU A 848 21.60 2.90 -1.62
CA LEU A 848 21.90 2.64 -3.01
C LEU A 848 21.41 1.23 -3.36
N GLY A 849 20.56 1.11 -4.37
CA GLY A 849 20.12 -0.15 -4.93
C GLY A 849 20.67 -0.31 -6.34
N ILE A 850 21.47 -1.34 -6.58
CA ILE A 850 22.03 -1.62 -7.90
C ILE A 850 21.45 -2.95 -8.36
N ALA A 851 20.79 -2.94 -9.51
CA ALA A 851 20.24 -4.12 -10.14
C ALA A 851 20.84 -4.30 -11.53
N ARG A 852 21.23 -5.54 -11.85
CA ARG A 852 21.63 -5.95 -13.19
C ARG A 852 20.78 -7.12 -13.67
N ASP A 853 20.23 -6.96 -14.86
CA ASP A 853 19.62 -8.02 -15.63
C ASP A 853 20.71 -8.87 -16.32
N LEU A 854 20.74 -10.17 -16.02
CA LEU A 854 21.63 -11.16 -16.61
C LEU A 854 20.84 -12.18 -17.45
N HIS A 855 19.76 -11.71 -18.11
CA HIS A 855 18.85 -12.48 -18.94
C HIS A 855 17.95 -13.45 -18.12
N CYS A 856 18.50 -14.56 -17.64
CA CYS A 856 17.78 -15.55 -16.82
C CYS A 856 18.03 -15.39 -15.32
N TRP A 857 19.06 -14.62 -14.98
CA TRP A 857 19.44 -14.29 -13.62
C TRP A 857 19.24 -12.79 -13.37
N THR A 858 19.07 -12.43 -12.11
CA THR A 858 19.12 -11.04 -11.65
C THR A 858 20.15 -10.93 -10.54
N MET A 859 21.05 -9.96 -10.70
CA MET A 859 21.98 -9.56 -9.66
C MET A 859 21.46 -8.29 -9.00
N ARG A 860 21.51 -8.24 -7.67
CA ARG A 860 21.03 -7.12 -6.86
C ARG A 860 22.00 -6.83 -5.72
N LEU A 861 22.33 -5.56 -5.52
CA LEU A 861 23.10 -5.05 -4.41
C LEU A 861 22.33 -3.91 -3.76
N ASN A 862 21.93 -4.10 -2.51
CA ASN A 862 21.41 -3.03 -1.66
C ASN A 862 22.50 -2.62 -0.68
N TRP A 863 22.92 -1.36 -0.71
CA TRP A 863 24.03 -0.86 0.07
C TRP A 863 23.65 0.44 0.79
N THR A 864 23.92 0.49 2.09
CA THR A 864 23.86 1.71 2.88
C THR A 864 25.28 2.11 3.27
N PRO A 865 25.95 2.99 2.50
CA PRO A 865 27.33 3.40 2.77
C PRO A 865 27.47 4.35 3.95
N PHE A 866 26.52 5.26 4.15
CA PHE A 866 26.59 6.36 5.13
C PHE A 866 25.28 6.48 5.90
N GLY A 867 25.37 6.94 7.14
CA GLY A 867 24.25 7.03 8.09
C GLY A 867 24.37 6.01 9.23
N ARG A 868 23.38 6.03 10.13
CA ARG A 868 23.42 5.27 11.40
C ARG A 868 23.45 3.74 11.24
N PHE A 869 22.88 3.20 10.16
CA PHE A 869 22.73 1.75 9.95
C PHE A 869 23.42 1.29 8.66
N GLN A 870 24.76 1.33 8.63
CA GLN A 870 25.57 0.86 7.51
C GLN A 870 25.44 -0.65 7.30
N GLN A 871 25.11 -1.09 6.08
CA GLN A 871 24.91 -2.51 5.75
C GLN A 871 25.04 -2.75 4.25
N TYR A 872 25.19 -4.01 3.85
CA TYR A 872 24.96 -4.41 2.46
C TYR A 872 24.29 -5.78 2.34
N ASN A 873 23.49 -5.95 1.29
CA ASN A 873 22.95 -7.23 0.86
C ASN A 873 23.20 -7.41 -0.63
N PHE A 874 23.93 -8.47 -0.99
CA PHE A 874 24.16 -8.89 -2.35
C PHE A 874 23.43 -10.20 -2.63
N THR A 875 22.63 -10.24 -3.68
CA THR A 875 21.86 -11.42 -4.08
C THR A 875 21.97 -11.63 -5.59
N ILE A 876 22.22 -12.86 -6.00
CA ILE A 876 22.07 -13.34 -7.37
C ILE A 876 21.04 -14.46 -7.35
N ASN A 877 19.97 -14.36 -8.14
CA ASN A 877 18.90 -15.38 -8.18
C ASN A 877 18.34 -15.55 -9.60
N VAL A 878 17.75 -16.70 -9.89
CA VAL A 878 17.01 -16.93 -11.14
C VAL A 878 15.76 -16.06 -11.19
N LYS A 879 15.42 -15.50 -12.36
CA LYS A 879 14.24 -14.64 -12.55
C LYS A 879 12.91 -15.38 -12.40
N SER A 880 12.86 -16.61 -12.92
CA SER A 880 11.65 -17.43 -12.90
C SER A 880 11.14 -17.63 -11.48
N SER A 881 9.83 -17.43 -11.30
CA SER A 881 9.13 -17.65 -10.04
C SER A 881 9.26 -19.07 -9.51
N VAL A 882 9.42 -20.05 -10.40
CA VAL A 882 9.51 -21.48 -10.07
C VAL A 882 10.87 -21.87 -9.48
N LEU A 883 11.93 -21.11 -9.78
CA LEU A 883 13.31 -21.40 -9.36
C LEU A 883 13.91 -20.29 -8.48
N GLN A 884 13.09 -19.46 -7.84
CA GLN A 884 13.59 -18.32 -7.04
C GLN A 884 14.47 -18.74 -5.86
N ASP A 885 14.27 -19.96 -5.34
CA ASP A 885 15.10 -20.53 -4.27
C ASP A 885 16.54 -20.81 -4.72
N LEU A 886 16.80 -20.90 -6.03
CA LEU A 886 18.16 -20.96 -6.57
C LEU A 886 18.80 -19.57 -6.54
N LYS A 887 19.50 -19.29 -5.44
CA LYS A 887 20.15 -18.01 -5.20
C LYS A 887 21.49 -18.15 -4.49
N LEU A 888 22.38 -17.21 -4.77
CA LEU A 888 23.57 -16.93 -3.99
C LEU A 888 23.34 -15.62 -3.25
N GLU A 889 23.57 -15.63 -1.94
CA GLU A 889 23.31 -14.46 -1.10
C GLU A 889 24.47 -14.21 -0.15
N ARG A 890 24.97 -12.96 -0.14
CA ARG A 890 26.00 -12.49 0.80
C ARG A 890 25.49 -11.25 1.51
N ARG A 891 25.48 -11.32 2.83
CA ARG A 891 24.90 -10.28 3.69
C ARG A 891 25.96 -9.80 4.67
N LYS A 892 25.95 -8.50 4.96
CA LYS A 892 26.61 -7.93 6.13
C LYS A 892 25.62 -7.00 6.85
N PRO A 893 24.97 -7.46 7.92
CA PRO A 893 24.04 -6.64 8.70
C PRO A 893 24.79 -5.53 9.44
N PHE A 894 24.08 -4.46 9.79
CA PHE A 894 24.68 -3.34 10.52
C PHE A 894 25.18 -3.73 11.92
N PHE A 895 24.55 -4.71 12.56
CA PHE A 895 24.96 -5.19 13.89
C PHE A 895 26.30 -5.93 13.90
N ASP A 896 26.79 -6.38 12.75
CA ASP A 896 28.13 -6.97 12.66
C ASP A 896 29.23 -5.88 12.62
N ASN A 897 28.84 -4.59 12.51
CA ASN A 897 29.73 -3.43 12.64
C ASN A 897 29.73 -2.82 14.06
N LEU A 898 28.94 -3.37 14.99
CA LEU A 898 28.97 -3.09 16.43
C LEU A 898 29.65 -4.26 17.17
#